data_AF-A0A2E3BYV2-F1
#
_entry.id   AF-A0A2E3BYV2-F1
#
_cell.length_a   1.000
_cell.length_b   1.000
_cell.length_c   1.000
_cell.angle_alpha   90.00
_cell.angle_beta   90.00
_cell.angle_gamma   90.00
#
_symmetry.space_group_name_H-M   'P 1'
#
loop_
_entity.id
_entity.type
_entity.pdbx_description
1 polymer ?
#
loop_
_entity_poly.entity_id
_entity_poly.type
_entity_poly.pdbx_seq_one_letter_code
_entity_poly.pdbx_strand_id
1 'polypeptide(L)'
;MKQKKEKWLYEIILDKISENAFYDIDLSNVSIDILLRIGKFMKSSFYILVDDKMVKFTFWEYLDDISKKHIHTQDCGKCCFHQESLICHLVLSMLNAISYSTVGKYTSDEIFYIGVCGLLHDIGKYICGFRTDDHTLFPFHGAYGAGLLIRTWNSSFDIPQDIWEAICRTISVHMCGMHETDKKLYTTEVKWDLYKFENDIVKRFLVPLSFADKFSGFPEEKFAYDQYFFLESRVDLIKHINKEIIISNFKQKYGFRGVLISICGSSASGKSTISKKIIETLLENGSTEESIEYISRDNIRKEITKNHMIKASITNFESMNYKEIYDYSMENNLGFEINQLMMQKIGNFLKNDKIVIVDTVMTRYETYNSILNDSSKYAFKITIDCIRNKPIEMKDADRLSLTLPKQKKLFGNTDKWNWFGGKITKNQARFLSTAPTVYADGFENKFYDKSKPHLRFQVSWNNGFSSLKHILKYIPKLSKYDKTTLELEDSMNMIELAKFLGFKGLRSKLAGFAYYVREQTYSEESVYNVILIKYFDYCKLWRPKWARQGRGLVLAESKEDGSIICLKSLLQRGAEVITGLHLSEGIEKTETYNPNKLEIYDDEQKKVIQKLDYKSFGVDGNIEMYLTGKVDGSLCGVTLYPKSAKSYDIVINIINNEFEYAKKIYEDDKNEQNLKNYQSLEFAKTFIDKAIELDLPFIPLISSQGTFRLGDLMHGYTITAILTGLFKIPIQEIDHTDKPINAFNPYINDFMNVLFKFYDNMEDIYKNSTMSLSFETVCPKRTCAWSVVHTELAVSYDIGRFSFLGVSVLIGETIGIFLPHFDSKLSKAIQTASFSEPVYWKFSHADQICDIFGAISTVISSDITIDEFWDNYPPLNNINTRDEWIFDYEGFVSYTVLEDGTYDYAKMKTIEYYFSHKFHIKNIPKLLNLIPEAQERFPLAKAVNEFFTDLDKKMITIVNNLFLHIKNIEDELKVELNEKQLKSYMKNKSCNKHGVCYRILLANTDGWKDKVYDIYSAIFTSLNENKICSIQSSSKELIFYVEPWKKQWKDLLSKIIKDGLNELKTSQINKQSKIFNELFALVIC
;
A
#
# COMPACT_ATOMS: atom_id res chain seq x y z
N MET A 1 -21.18 57.65 6.52
CA MET A 1 -19.72 57.69 6.32
C MET A 1 -19.22 59.01 5.73
N LYS A 2 -19.79 59.50 4.60
CA LYS A 2 -19.43 60.79 3.96
C LYS A 2 -19.42 62.01 4.91
N GLN A 3 -20.38 62.11 5.83
CA GLN A 3 -20.44 63.19 6.84
C GLN A 3 -19.40 63.08 7.97
N LYS A 4 -18.76 61.92 8.17
CA LYS A 4 -17.80 61.65 9.26
C LYS A 4 -16.31 61.63 8.82
N LYS A 5 -16.00 62.12 7.61
CA LYS A 5 -14.63 62.15 7.03
C LYS A 5 -13.94 60.77 6.88
N GLU A 6 -14.70 59.67 6.86
CA GLU A 6 -14.17 58.33 6.55
C GLU A 6 -14.37 57.99 5.07
N LYS A 7 -13.74 58.79 4.20
CA LYS A 7 -13.92 58.76 2.73
C LYS A 7 -13.51 57.41 2.12
N TRP A 8 -12.49 56.76 2.68
CA TRP A 8 -11.82 55.62 2.06
C TRP A 8 -12.64 54.31 2.06
N LEU A 9 -13.32 53.96 3.17
CA LEU A 9 -14.12 52.73 3.24
C LEU A 9 -15.32 52.86 2.30
N TYR A 10 -15.88 54.07 2.27
CA TYR A 10 -16.94 54.46 1.35
C TYR A 10 -16.47 54.47 -0.12
N GLU A 11 -15.24 54.89 -0.42
CA GLU A 11 -14.64 54.85 -1.77
C GLU A 11 -14.28 53.42 -2.21
N ILE A 12 -13.72 52.57 -1.35
CA ILE A 12 -13.46 51.16 -1.69
C ILE A 12 -14.78 50.40 -1.88
N ILE A 13 -15.74 50.60 -0.98
CA ILE A 13 -17.06 49.96 -1.09
C ILE A 13 -17.80 50.48 -2.33
N LEU A 14 -17.79 51.79 -2.64
CA LEU A 14 -18.52 52.29 -3.81
C LEU A 14 -17.76 52.12 -5.13
N ASP A 15 -16.50 52.51 -5.26
CA ASP A 15 -15.79 52.42 -6.56
C ASP A 15 -15.61 50.97 -7.01
N LYS A 16 -15.36 50.02 -6.10
CA LYS A 16 -15.10 48.61 -6.49
C LYS A 16 -16.34 47.72 -6.52
N ILE A 17 -17.35 47.98 -5.68
CA ILE A 17 -18.61 47.20 -5.68
C ILE A 17 -19.60 47.77 -6.70
N SER A 18 -19.65 49.09 -6.94
CA SER A 18 -20.59 49.64 -7.95
C SER A 18 -20.23 49.27 -9.40
N GLU A 19 -18.97 48.93 -9.68
CA GLU A 19 -18.54 48.39 -10.99
C GLU A 19 -19.04 46.95 -11.24
N ASN A 20 -19.53 46.22 -10.23
CA ASN A 20 -19.95 44.82 -10.36
C ASN A 20 -21.38 44.62 -9.82
N ALA A 21 -22.38 44.87 -10.67
CA ALA A 21 -23.82 44.93 -10.36
C ALA A 21 -24.50 43.59 -9.98
N PHE A 22 -23.76 42.58 -9.53
CA PHE A 22 -24.25 41.19 -9.45
C PHE A 22 -24.72 40.70 -8.07
N TYR A 23 -24.62 41.49 -6.98
CA TYR A 23 -25.06 41.03 -5.65
C TYR A 23 -25.82 42.09 -4.84
N ASP A 24 -27.03 41.73 -4.40
CA ASP A 24 -27.79 42.38 -3.33
C ASP A 24 -27.19 41.99 -1.97
N ILE A 25 -26.04 42.55 -1.62
CA ILE A 25 -25.58 42.49 -0.22
C ILE A 25 -26.53 43.36 0.58
N ASP A 26 -27.31 42.74 1.44
CA ASP A 26 -28.20 43.46 2.34
C ASP A 26 -27.39 44.19 3.43
N LEU A 27 -26.92 45.38 3.07
CA LEU A 27 -26.22 46.28 3.97
C LEU A 27 -27.14 46.90 5.04
N SER A 28 -28.47 46.70 4.97
CA SER A 28 -29.39 47.21 5.98
C SER A 28 -29.14 46.58 7.36
N ASN A 29 -28.57 45.37 7.39
CA ASN A 29 -28.22 44.64 8.60
C ASN A 29 -26.79 44.91 9.11
N VAL A 30 -26.00 45.74 8.40
CA VAL A 30 -24.61 46.06 8.77
C VAL A 30 -24.60 47.31 9.64
N SER A 31 -24.36 47.13 10.94
CA SER A 31 -24.24 48.26 11.88
C SER A 31 -23.07 49.17 11.51
N ILE A 32 -23.36 50.47 11.34
CA ILE A 32 -22.35 51.51 11.10
C ILE A 32 -21.32 51.54 12.23
N ASP A 33 -21.73 51.29 13.47
CA ASP A 33 -20.82 51.29 14.62
C ASP A 33 -19.73 50.22 14.49
N ILE A 34 -20.10 49.01 14.04
CA ILE A 34 -19.15 47.92 13.78
C ILE A 34 -18.15 48.33 12.70
N LEU A 35 -18.61 48.95 11.61
CA LEU A 35 -17.72 49.44 10.55
C LEU A 35 -16.76 50.51 11.04
N LEU A 36 -17.20 51.42 11.93
CA LEU A 36 -16.33 52.42 12.56
C LEU A 36 -15.27 51.77 13.46
N ARG A 37 -15.65 50.72 14.22
CA ARG A 37 -14.70 49.94 15.04
C ARG A 37 -13.66 49.24 14.18
N ILE A 38 -14.07 48.61 13.07
CA ILE A 38 -13.14 48.00 12.10
C ILE A 38 -12.23 49.07 11.48
N GLY A 39 -12.77 50.25 11.12
CA GLY A 39 -12.02 51.42 10.68
C GLY A 39 -10.92 51.84 11.66
N LYS A 40 -11.25 51.91 12.96
CA LYS A 40 -10.29 52.21 14.04
C LYS A 40 -9.25 51.10 14.18
N PHE A 41 -9.66 49.84 14.14
CA PHE A 41 -8.77 48.68 14.18
C PHE A 41 -7.74 48.72 13.04
N MET A 42 -8.16 49.00 11.80
CA MET A 42 -7.24 49.05 10.66
C MET A 42 -6.17 50.13 10.77
N LYS A 43 -6.50 51.26 11.40
CA LYS A 43 -5.59 52.38 11.64
C LYS A 43 -4.75 52.20 12.91
N SER A 44 -5.08 51.20 13.74
CA SER A 44 -4.34 50.94 14.98
C SER A 44 -2.94 50.43 14.64
N SER A 45 -1.94 51.07 15.22
CA SER A 45 -0.55 50.73 14.93
C SER A 45 -0.03 49.63 15.83
N PHE A 46 0.76 48.73 15.27
CA PHE A 46 1.44 47.65 15.98
C PHE A 46 2.88 47.54 15.52
N TYR A 47 3.71 46.82 16.29
CA TYR A 47 5.12 46.61 15.98
C TYR A 47 5.34 45.14 15.63
N ILE A 48 6.08 44.89 14.54
CA ILE A 48 6.53 43.54 14.16
C ILE A 48 8.04 43.52 13.98
N LEU A 49 8.62 42.33 14.07
CA LEU A 49 10.05 42.12 13.86
C LEU A 49 10.37 42.02 12.35
N VAL A 50 11.09 43.00 11.81
CA VAL A 50 11.61 43.05 10.44
C VAL A 50 13.13 43.15 10.50
N ASP A 51 13.83 42.17 9.95
CA ASP A 51 15.30 42.08 9.96
C ASP A 51 15.91 42.41 11.33
N ASP A 52 15.33 41.78 12.36
CA ASP A 52 15.71 41.93 13.76
C ASP A 52 15.50 43.34 14.37
N LYS A 53 14.64 44.16 13.76
CA LYS A 53 14.22 45.46 14.26
C LYS A 53 12.70 45.50 14.43
N MET A 54 12.23 46.15 15.50
CA MET A 54 10.80 46.40 15.66
C MET A 54 10.40 47.56 14.75
N VAL A 55 9.57 47.28 13.75
CA VAL A 55 9.06 48.27 12.79
C VAL A 55 7.55 48.42 12.99
N LYS A 56 7.10 49.67 12.95
CA LYS A 56 5.70 50.05 13.17
C LYS A 56 4.92 49.91 11.87
N PHE A 57 3.75 49.28 11.94
CA PHE A 57 2.81 49.13 10.82
C PHE A 57 1.36 49.31 11.29
N THR A 58 0.45 49.32 10.33
CA THR A 58 -1.00 49.27 10.48
C THR A 58 -1.59 48.19 9.56
N PHE A 59 -2.79 47.69 9.86
CA PHE A 59 -3.45 46.74 8.94
C PHE A 59 -3.89 47.41 7.65
N TRP A 60 -4.12 48.72 7.68
CA TRP A 60 -4.34 49.53 6.48
C TRP A 60 -3.21 49.36 5.46
N GLU A 61 -1.95 49.42 5.89
CA GLU A 61 -0.80 49.23 4.99
C GLU A 61 -0.74 47.81 4.40
N TYR A 62 -1.19 46.78 5.13
CA TYR A 62 -1.28 45.41 4.60
C TYR A 62 -2.35 45.31 3.50
N LEU A 63 -3.53 45.90 3.74
CA LEU A 63 -4.63 45.88 2.78
C LEU A 63 -4.33 46.74 1.54
N ASP A 64 -3.66 47.88 1.71
CA ASP A 64 -3.20 48.73 0.61
C ASP A 64 -2.20 47.98 -0.29
N ASP A 65 -1.23 47.27 0.31
CA ASP A 65 -0.32 46.38 -0.41
C ASP A 65 -1.05 45.28 -1.20
N ILE A 66 -2.06 44.64 -0.59
CA ILE A 66 -2.89 43.61 -1.25
C ILE A 66 -3.67 44.23 -2.40
N SER A 67 -4.21 45.44 -2.21
CA SER A 67 -4.98 46.13 -3.25
C SER A 67 -4.15 46.43 -4.49
N LYS A 68 -2.83 46.58 -4.34
CA LYS A 68 -1.88 46.81 -5.43
C LYS A 68 -1.44 45.53 -6.14
N LYS A 69 -1.64 44.34 -5.53
CA LYS A 69 -1.29 43.05 -6.13
C LYS A 69 -2.53 42.17 -6.25
N HIS A 70 -3.14 42.20 -7.43
CA HIS A 70 -4.34 41.42 -7.74
C HIS A 70 -4.02 39.94 -8.01
N ILE A 71 -3.54 39.21 -6.99
CA ILE A 71 -3.05 37.83 -7.13
C ILE A 71 -4.10 36.81 -7.65
N HIS A 72 -5.40 37.13 -7.58
CA HIS A 72 -6.47 36.30 -8.16
C HIS A 72 -6.58 36.50 -9.69
N THR A 73 -6.25 37.69 -10.20
CA THR A 73 -6.58 38.14 -11.57
C THR A 73 -5.38 38.49 -12.46
N GLN A 74 -4.13 38.38 -11.98
CA GLN A 74 -2.95 38.65 -12.81
C GLN A 74 -2.81 37.66 -13.98
N ASP A 75 -2.38 38.16 -15.16
CA ASP A 75 -2.43 37.59 -16.53
C ASP A 75 -1.78 36.21 -16.78
N CYS A 76 -1.32 35.48 -15.77
CA CYS A 76 -0.70 34.16 -15.95
C CYS A 76 -1.13 33.20 -14.83
N GLY A 77 -2.24 32.51 -15.07
CA GLY A 77 -2.86 31.50 -14.19
C GLY A 77 -3.94 32.10 -13.29
N LYS A 78 -5.15 32.30 -13.84
CA LYS A 78 -6.32 32.76 -13.06
C LYS A 78 -6.57 31.78 -11.91
N CYS A 79 -6.94 32.33 -10.75
CA CYS A 79 -7.54 31.50 -9.72
C CYS A 79 -8.85 30.94 -10.29
N CYS A 80 -9.01 29.62 -10.35
CA CYS A 80 -10.22 29.01 -10.89
C CYS A 80 -11.47 29.24 -10.04
N PHE A 81 -11.33 29.83 -8.85
CA PHE A 81 -12.42 30.05 -7.90
C PHE A 81 -12.87 31.49 -7.77
N HIS A 82 -12.02 32.45 -8.14
CA HIS A 82 -12.20 33.85 -7.81
C HIS A 82 -11.93 34.71 -9.05
N GLN A 83 -12.96 35.41 -9.54
CA GLN A 83 -12.81 36.40 -10.62
C GLN A 83 -12.52 37.79 -10.08
N GLU A 84 -12.84 38.03 -8.81
CA GLU A 84 -12.57 39.26 -8.09
C GLU A 84 -11.11 39.37 -7.63
N SER A 85 -10.65 40.60 -7.42
CA SER A 85 -9.38 40.84 -6.76
C SER A 85 -9.41 40.39 -5.29
N LEU A 86 -8.28 39.95 -4.74
CA LEU A 86 -8.18 39.51 -3.34
C LEU A 86 -8.71 40.57 -2.34
N ILE A 87 -8.42 41.86 -2.56
CA ILE A 87 -8.94 42.92 -1.67
C ILE A 87 -10.47 43.00 -1.70
N CYS A 88 -11.08 42.80 -2.87
CA CYS A 88 -12.53 42.77 -3.00
C CYS A 88 -13.11 41.60 -2.20
N HIS A 89 -12.55 40.39 -2.40
CA HIS A 89 -12.94 39.18 -1.65
C HIS A 89 -12.89 39.39 -0.13
N LEU A 90 -11.81 39.96 0.39
CA LEU A 90 -11.63 40.22 1.82
C LEU A 90 -12.68 41.21 2.38
N VAL A 91 -12.96 42.30 1.66
CA VAL A 91 -13.95 43.30 2.09
C VAL A 91 -15.37 42.72 2.02
N LEU A 92 -15.69 41.98 0.96
CA LEU A 92 -16.98 41.31 0.81
C LEU A 92 -17.18 40.24 1.89
N SER A 93 -16.14 39.47 2.19
CA SER A 93 -16.17 38.46 3.26
C SER A 93 -16.39 39.11 4.62
N MET A 94 -15.73 40.22 4.91
CA MET A 94 -16.01 41.01 6.13
C MET A 94 -17.50 41.42 6.21
N LEU A 95 -18.06 41.99 5.14
CA LEU A 95 -19.44 42.47 5.13
C LEU A 95 -20.46 41.33 5.25
N ASN A 96 -20.26 40.24 4.53
CA ASN A 96 -21.10 39.05 4.59
C ASN A 96 -21.01 38.38 5.97
N ALA A 97 -19.82 38.30 6.57
CA ALA A 97 -19.65 37.76 7.91
C ALA A 97 -20.39 38.60 8.97
N ILE A 98 -20.36 39.93 8.86
CA ILE A 98 -21.10 40.85 9.73
C ILE A 98 -22.61 40.66 9.54
N SER A 99 -23.09 40.68 8.30
CA SER A 99 -24.52 40.56 7.98
C SER A 99 -25.10 39.25 8.50
N TYR A 100 -24.42 38.13 8.25
CA TYR A 100 -24.80 36.81 8.78
C TYR A 100 -24.84 36.79 10.31
N SER A 101 -23.85 37.40 10.96
CA SER A 101 -23.73 37.41 12.42
C SER A 101 -24.78 38.31 13.09
N THR A 102 -25.23 39.39 12.44
CA THR A 102 -26.33 40.21 12.94
C THR A 102 -27.62 39.40 13.09
N VAL A 103 -27.88 38.48 12.16
CA VAL A 103 -29.06 37.60 12.20
C VAL A 103 -28.88 36.45 13.20
N GLY A 104 -27.64 35.98 13.41
CA GLY A 104 -27.31 34.76 14.16
C GLY A 104 -27.27 34.84 15.70
N LYS A 105 -27.85 35.85 16.34
CA LYS A 105 -27.79 36.07 17.82
C LYS A 105 -26.36 36.21 18.38
N TYR A 106 -25.45 36.87 17.65
CA TYR A 106 -24.12 37.22 18.14
C TYR A 106 -24.14 38.55 18.90
N THR A 107 -23.24 38.71 19.88
CA THR A 107 -23.04 40.00 20.57
C THR A 107 -22.37 41.02 19.67
N SER A 108 -22.47 42.32 19.99
CA SER A 108 -21.81 43.38 19.22
C SER A 108 -20.29 43.19 19.10
N ASP A 109 -19.63 42.73 20.17
CA ASP A 109 -18.20 42.43 20.15
C ASP A 109 -17.87 41.22 19.28
N GLU A 110 -18.65 40.15 19.37
CA GLU A 110 -18.46 38.98 18.49
C GLU A 110 -18.63 39.34 17.01
N ILE A 111 -19.64 40.16 16.67
CA ILE A 111 -19.84 40.63 15.29
C ILE A 111 -18.62 41.42 14.80
N PHE A 112 -18.05 42.28 15.65
CA PHE A 112 -16.81 42.99 15.35
C PHE A 112 -15.65 42.02 15.11
N TYR A 113 -15.44 41.03 15.98
CA TYR A 113 -14.38 40.02 15.86
C TYR A 113 -14.52 39.16 14.60
N ILE A 114 -15.75 38.74 14.29
CA ILE A 114 -16.09 37.96 13.09
C ILE A 114 -15.85 38.79 11.83
N GLY A 115 -16.22 40.08 11.83
CA GLY A 115 -15.90 41.00 10.75
C GLY A 115 -14.39 41.13 10.52
N VAL A 116 -13.60 41.30 11.60
CA VAL A 116 -12.14 41.30 11.52
C VAL A 116 -11.60 39.96 10.97
N CYS A 117 -12.20 38.84 11.35
CA CYS A 117 -11.82 37.52 10.84
C CYS A 117 -12.08 37.41 9.33
N GLY A 118 -13.26 37.82 8.84
CA GLY A 118 -13.60 37.87 7.42
C GLY A 118 -12.67 38.79 6.62
N LEU A 119 -12.26 39.93 7.19
CA LEU A 119 -11.34 40.87 6.54
C LEU A 119 -9.91 40.33 6.37
N LEU A 120 -9.48 39.40 7.25
CA LEU A 120 -8.08 38.98 7.33
C LEU A 120 -7.84 37.50 6.98
N HIS A 121 -8.89 36.70 6.72
CA HIS A 121 -8.76 35.24 6.54
C HIS A 121 -7.78 34.83 5.43
N ASP A 122 -7.78 35.56 4.32
CA ASP A 122 -6.93 35.27 3.16
C ASP A 122 -5.64 36.11 3.08
N ILE A 123 -5.27 36.80 4.16
CA ILE A 123 -4.09 37.68 4.15
C ILE A 123 -2.79 36.97 3.72
N GLY A 124 -2.69 35.66 3.98
CA GLY A 124 -1.54 34.84 3.58
C GLY A 124 -1.45 34.54 2.08
N LYS A 125 -2.54 34.69 1.29
CA LYS A 125 -2.53 34.38 -0.15
C LYS A 125 -1.55 35.29 -0.89
N TYR A 126 -1.29 36.51 -0.39
CA TYR A 126 -0.39 37.50 -0.98
C TYR A 126 0.99 36.95 -1.36
N ILE A 127 1.51 35.97 -0.62
CA ILE A 127 2.83 35.34 -0.88
C ILE A 127 2.81 33.82 -1.04
N CYS A 128 1.68 33.16 -0.79
CA CYS A 128 1.59 31.69 -0.82
C CYS A 128 1.13 31.14 -2.17
N GLY A 129 1.11 31.96 -3.23
CA GLY A 129 0.68 31.56 -4.57
C GLY A 129 1.72 30.70 -5.30
N PHE A 130 1.33 29.50 -5.70
CA PHE A 130 2.11 28.61 -6.56
C PHE A 130 1.41 28.44 -7.89
N ARG A 131 2.11 28.78 -8.97
CA ARG A 131 1.61 28.54 -10.33
C ARG A 131 1.74 27.06 -10.70
N THR A 132 0.67 26.51 -11.27
CA THR A 132 0.65 25.29 -12.08
C THR A 132 0.39 25.69 -13.53
N ASP A 133 0.39 24.72 -14.45
CA ASP A 133 0.15 24.99 -15.87
C ASP A 133 -1.28 25.52 -16.10
N ASP A 134 -2.24 25.13 -15.26
CA ASP A 134 -3.66 25.47 -15.43
C ASP A 134 -4.23 26.46 -14.40
N HIS A 135 -3.60 26.61 -13.22
CA HIS A 135 -4.18 27.40 -12.12
C HIS A 135 -3.16 27.86 -11.07
N THR A 136 -3.54 28.82 -10.23
CA THR A 136 -2.74 29.24 -9.06
C THR A 136 -3.27 28.59 -7.78
N LEU A 137 -2.39 27.91 -7.03
CA LEU A 137 -2.71 27.22 -5.77
C LEU A 137 -2.18 27.97 -4.55
N PHE A 138 -2.92 27.87 -3.44
CA PHE A 138 -2.56 28.48 -2.15
C PHE A 138 -2.61 27.47 -0.97
N PRO A 139 -1.82 26.38 -0.99
CA PRO A 139 -2.03 25.20 -0.13
C PRO A 139 -1.78 25.41 1.38
N PHE A 140 -1.37 26.60 1.81
CA PHE A 140 -0.99 26.92 3.19
C PHE A 140 -1.39 28.34 3.63
N HIS A 141 -2.16 29.08 2.83
CA HIS A 141 -2.33 30.51 3.07
C HIS A 141 -3.02 30.86 4.40
N GLY A 142 -3.99 30.08 4.88
CA GLY A 142 -4.64 30.32 6.17
C GLY A 142 -3.66 30.22 7.34
N ALA A 143 -2.93 29.12 7.45
CA ALA A 143 -1.91 28.93 8.49
C ALA A 143 -0.71 29.89 8.34
N TYR A 144 -0.36 30.26 7.10
CA TYR A 144 0.62 31.32 6.86
C TYR A 144 0.12 32.68 7.37
N GLY A 145 -1.11 33.05 7.01
CA GLY A 145 -1.76 34.29 7.41
C GLY A 145 -1.90 34.39 8.93
N ALA A 146 -2.34 33.32 9.58
CA ALA A 146 -2.37 33.22 11.04
C ALA A 146 -0.98 33.48 11.65
N GLY A 147 0.09 32.99 11.02
CA GLY A 147 1.47 33.25 11.45
C GLY A 147 1.90 34.71 11.27
N LEU A 148 1.35 35.44 10.31
CA LEU A 148 1.54 36.89 10.20
C LEU A 148 0.86 37.61 11.36
N LEU A 149 -0.41 37.27 11.60
CA LEU A 149 -1.31 37.93 12.55
C LEU A 149 -0.96 37.66 14.01
N ILE A 150 -0.45 36.48 14.36
CA ILE A 150 -0.12 36.16 15.75
C ILE A 150 1.01 37.05 16.33
N ARG A 151 1.78 37.68 15.44
CA ARG A 151 2.86 38.63 15.77
C ARG A 151 2.36 40.04 16.04
N THR A 152 1.13 40.38 15.63
CA THR A 152 0.67 41.77 15.56
C THR A 152 -0.16 42.20 16.75
N TRP A 153 -0.58 41.29 17.63
CA TRP A 153 -1.47 41.63 18.76
C TRP A 153 -0.98 42.85 19.52
N ASN A 154 -1.92 43.77 19.77
CA ASN A 154 -1.67 44.99 20.50
C ASN A 154 -2.91 45.35 21.31
N SER A 155 -2.73 45.84 22.54
CA SER A 155 -3.84 46.26 23.40
C SER A 155 -4.68 47.40 22.81
N SER A 156 -4.18 48.15 21.83
CA SER A 156 -4.93 49.20 21.12
C SER A 156 -6.01 48.67 20.17
N PHE A 157 -6.02 47.36 19.87
CA PHE A 157 -6.98 46.77 18.94
C PHE A 157 -8.41 46.71 19.48
N ASP A 158 -8.61 46.92 20.79
CA ASP A 158 -9.89 46.65 21.45
C ASP A 158 -10.33 45.18 21.30
N ILE A 159 -9.35 44.28 21.21
CA ILE A 159 -9.52 42.83 21.11
C ILE A 159 -8.67 42.16 22.20
N PRO A 160 -9.27 41.44 23.15
CA PRO A 160 -8.54 40.66 24.14
C PRO A 160 -7.55 39.68 23.48
N GLN A 161 -6.44 39.39 24.17
CA GLN A 161 -5.37 38.58 23.59
C GLN A 161 -5.84 37.18 23.19
N ASP A 162 -6.56 36.49 24.07
CA ASP A 162 -7.14 35.17 23.83
C ASP A 162 -8.14 35.17 22.65
N ILE A 163 -8.94 36.23 22.51
CA ILE A 163 -9.83 36.40 21.36
C ILE A 163 -9.03 36.61 20.07
N TRP A 164 -7.96 37.41 20.10
CA TRP A 164 -7.08 37.57 18.94
C TRP A 164 -6.41 36.24 18.53
N GLU A 165 -6.03 35.43 19.51
CA GLU A 165 -5.51 34.07 19.28
C GLU A 165 -6.58 33.15 18.66
N ALA A 166 -7.84 33.28 19.06
CA ALA A 166 -8.97 32.57 18.46
C ALA A 166 -9.25 33.03 17.02
N ILE A 167 -9.15 34.33 16.72
CA ILE A 167 -9.22 34.86 15.34
C ILE A 167 -8.10 34.25 14.49
N CYS A 168 -6.84 34.31 14.96
CA CYS A 168 -5.72 33.71 14.25
C CYS A 168 -5.91 32.21 14.03
N ARG A 169 -6.43 31.49 15.04
CA ARG A 169 -6.71 30.04 14.93
C ARG A 169 -7.81 29.75 13.91
N THR A 170 -8.89 30.52 13.93
CA THR A 170 -9.98 30.44 12.94
C THR A 170 -9.41 30.61 11.53
N ILE A 171 -8.60 31.63 11.31
CA ILE A 171 -7.89 31.88 10.05
C ILE A 171 -6.93 30.73 9.70
N SER A 172 -6.30 30.07 10.66
CA SER A 172 -5.44 28.91 10.35
C SER A 172 -6.23 27.71 9.82
N VAL A 173 -7.50 27.54 10.21
CA VAL A 173 -8.26 26.30 9.97
C VAL A 173 -9.52 26.46 9.10
N HIS A 174 -9.83 27.69 8.66
CA HIS A 174 -11.01 28.00 7.84
C HIS A 174 -11.04 27.33 6.45
N MET A 175 -9.90 26.78 6.03
CA MET A 175 -9.68 26.21 4.70
C MET A 175 -10.51 24.95 4.39
N CYS A 176 -10.69 24.68 3.08
CA CYS A 176 -11.22 23.50 2.35
C CYS A 176 -12.23 22.55 3.02
N GLY A 177 -12.03 22.10 4.27
CA GLY A 177 -13.00 21.28 5.01
C GLY A 177 -14.33 21.97 5.28
N MET A 178 -14.35 23.31 5.32
CA MET A 178 -15.58 24.10 5.42
C MET A 178 -16.33 24.25 4.10
N HIS A 179 -15.71 23.90 2.97
CA HIS A 179 -16.33 23.98 1.64
C HIS A 179 -16.89 22.63 1.16
N GLU A 180 -16.56 21.53 1.85
CA GLU A 180 -17.06 20.19 1.53
C GLU A 180 -18.55 20.08 1.83
N THR A 181 -19.34 19.69 0.84
CA THR A 181 -20.79 19.52 0.95
C THR A 181 -21.21 18.07 1.23
N ASP A 182 -20.42 17.09 0.76
CA ASP A 182 -20.72 15.67 0.97
C ASP A 182 -20.08 15.11 2.24
N LYS A 183 -20.92 14.90 3.27
CA LYS A 183 -20.54 14.30 4.55
C LYS A 183 -20.19 12.82 4.48
N LYS A 184 -20.56 12.10 3.41
CA LYS A 184 -20.26 10.67 3.23
C LYS A 184 -18.84 10.44 2.72
N LEU A 185 -18.20 11.48 2.17
CA LEU A 185 -16.79 11.42 1.81
C LEU A 185 -15.95 11.29 3.09
N TYR A 186 -15.05 10.30 3.07
CA TYR A 186 -14.14 10.05 4.19
C TYR A 186 -13.29 11.28 4.53
N THR A 187 -12.89 12.02 3.49
CA THR A 187 -12.13 13.27 3.61
C THR A 187 -12.89 14.33 4.38
N THR A 188 -14.17 14.54 4.07
CA THR A 188 -15.06 15.48 4.77
C THR A 188 -15.24 15.08 6.21
N GLU A 189 -15.50 13.80 6.45
CA GLU A 189 -15.75 13.26 7.78
C GLU A 189 -14.53 13.44 8.71
N VAL A 190 -13.33 13.13 8.21
CA VAL A 190 -12.05 13.38 8.89
C VAL A 190 -11.89 14.86 9.22
N LYS A 191 -12.12 15.75 8.25
CA LYS A 191 -11.97 17.20 8.44
C LYS A 191 -12.92 17.71 9.51
N TRP A 192 -14.16 17.28 9.48
CA TRP A 192 -15.18 17.69 10.45
C TRP A 192 -14.91 17.10 11.84
N ASP A 193 -14.40 15.87 11.94
CA ASP A 193 -13.95 15.31 13.20
C ASP A 193 -12.76 16.08 13.79
N LEU A 194 -11.83 16.58 12.96
CA LEU A 194 -10.73 17.42 13.41
C LEU A 194 -11.20 18.76 13.99
N TYR A 195 -12.27 19.35 13.46
CA TYR A 195 -12.86 20.57 14.00
C TYR A 195 -13.49 20.40 15.40
N LYS A 196 -13.84 19.17 15.80
CA LYS A 196 -14.36 18.91 17.16
C LYS A 196 -13.33 19.23 18.24
N PHE A 197 -12.04 19.16 17.91
CA PHE A 197 -10.96 19.52 18.82
C PHE A 197 -10.77 21.03 19.02
N GLU A 198 -11.40 21.88 18.21
CA GLU A 198 -11.31 23.32 18.38
C GLU A 198 -12.11 23.79 19.60
N ASN A 199 -11.71 24.92 20.18
CA ASN A 199 -12.48 25.54 21.25
C ASN A 199 -13.77 26.19 20.72
N ASP A 200 -14.71 26.49 21.62
CA ASP A 200 -16.03 26.98 21.25
C ASP A 200 -16.00 28.34 20.55
N ILE A 201 -15.03 29.20 20.88
CA ILE A 201 -14.87 30.51 20.24
C ILE A 201 -14.46 30.34 18.77
N VAL A 202 -13.49 29.48 18.50
CA VAL A 202 -13.05 29.14 17.14
C VAL A 202 -14.21 28.51 16.36
N LYS A 203 -14.93 27.55 16.94
CA LYS A 203 -16.12 26.94 16.30
C LYS A 203 -17.19 27.99 15.97
N ARG A 204 -17.45 28.93 16.90
CA ARG A 204 -18.40 30.05 16.69
C ARG A 204 -17.95 30.97 15.57
N PHE A 205 -16.66 31.23 15.40
CA PHE A 205 -16.16 32.12 14.33
C PHE A 205 -16.06 31.42 12.97
N LEU A 206 -15.74 30.12 12.95
CA LEU A 206 -15.63 29.33 11.71
C LEU A 206 -16.93 29.32 10.91
N VAL A 207 -18.08 29.26 11.60
CA VAL A 207 -19.39 29.15 10.93
C VAL A 207 -19.69 30.39 10.09
N PRO A 208 -19.81 31.62 10.63
CA PRO A 208 -20.02 32.82 9.81
C PRO A 208 -18.94 33.01 8.74
N LEU A 209 -17.68 32.68 9.06
CA LEU A 209 -16.59 32.80 8.09
C LEU A 209 -16.78 31.84 6.90
N SER A 210 -17.30 30.64 7.12
CA SER A 210 -17.55 29.69 6.02
C SER A 210 -18.60 30.21 5.03
N PHE A 211 -19.68 30.82 5.53
CA PHE A 211 -20.67 31.49 4.69
C PHE A 211 -20.02 32.68 3.97
N ALA A 212 -19.36 33.55 4.73
CA ALA A 212 -18.75 34.75 4.20
C ALA A 212 -17.74 34.46 3.08
N ASP A 213 -16.83 33.51 3.28
CA ASP A 213 -15.83 33.12 2.28
C ASP A 213 -16.49 32.57 1.01
N LYS A 214 -17.45 31.64 1.13
CA LYS A 214 -18.15 31.04 -0.02
C LYS A 214 -18.94 32.08 -0.83
N PHE A 215 -19.69 32.96 -0.16
CA PHE A 215 -20.58 33.93 -0.81
C PHE A 215 -19.91 35.24 -1.22
N SER A 216 -18.61 35.40 -0.97
CA SER A 216 -17.86 36.60 -1.38
C SER A 216 -17.07 36.42 -2.68
N GLY A 217 -16.89 35.18 -3.14
CA GLY A 217 -16.32 34.90 -4.46
C GLY A 217 -17.31 35.21 -5.57
N PHE A 218 -16.84 35.70 -6.72
CA PHE A 218 -17.65 35.88 -7.92
C PHE A 218 -17.69 34.58 -8.72
N PRO A 219 -18.78 33.79 -8.63
CA PRO A 219 -18.84 32.50 -9.31
C PRO A 219 -19.01 32.67 -10.82
N GLU A 220 -18.53 31.70 -11.60
CA GLU A 220 -19.01 31.52 -12.97
C GLU A 220 -20.51 31.14 -12.95
N GLU A 221 -21.29 31.47 -13.98
CA GLU A 221 -22.78 31.34 -14.04
C GLU A 221 -23.35 29.94 -13.68
N LYS A 222 -22.50 28.91 -13.54
CA LYS A 222 -22.87 27.51 -13.23
C LYS A 222 -23.14 27.20 -11.73
N PHE A 223 -23.04 28.15 -10.80
CA PHE A 223 -23.03 27.85 -9.35
C PHE A 223 -24.36 27.95 -8.58
N ALA A 224 -25.48 28.34 -9.19
CA ALA A 224 -26.73 28.54 -8.46
C ALA A 224 -27.24 27.26 -7.74
N TYR A 225 -27.05 26.08 -8.35
CA TYR A 225 -27.46 24.80 -7.77
C TYR A 225 -26.60 24.38 -6.55
N ASP A 226 -25.33 24.78 -6.50
CA ASP A 226 -24.37 24.44 -5.44
C ASP A 226 -24.63 25.17 -4.12
N GLN A 227 -25.30 26.33 -4.17
CA GLN A 227 -25.55 27.15 -2.98
C GLN A 227 -26.49 26.45 -1.98
N TYR A 228 -27.56 25.80 -2.44
CA TYR A 228 -28.51 25.11 -1.56
C TYR A 228 -27.83 23.97 -0.79
N PHE A 229 -27.08 23.10 -1.49
CA PHE A 229 -26.33 22.01 -0.85
C PHE A 229 -25.28 22.53 0.12
N PHE A 230 -24.62 23.65 -0.22
CA PHE A 230 -23.70 24.29 0.70
C PHE A 230 -24.39 24.73 1.99
N LEU A 231 -25.53 25.43 1.90
CA LEU A 231 -26.30 25.87 3.08
C LEU A 231 -26.72 24.69 3.97
N GLU A 232 -27.26 23.62 3.37
CA GLU A 232 -27.65 22.41 4.09
C GLU A 232 -26.44 21.75 4.78
N SER A 233 -25.33 21.62 4.06
CA SER A 233 -24.10 21.03 4.59
C SER A 233 -23.52 21.83 5.78
N ARG A 234 -23.77 23.15 5.86
CA ARG A 234 -23.37 23.95 7.03
C ARG A 234 -24.18 23.63 8.27
N VAL A 235 -25.48 23.35 8.14
CA VAL A 235 -26.30 22.89 9.27
C VAL A 235 -25.75 21.58 9.83
N ASP A 236 -25.41 20.65 8.93
CA ASP A 236 -24.79 19.38 9.29
C ASP A 236 -23.40 19.55 9.93
N LEU A 237 -22.55 20.42 9.36
CA LEU A 237 -21.25 20.75 9.94
C LEU A 237 -21.40 21.28 11.36
N ILE A 238 -22.27 22.29 11.58
CA ILE A 238 -22.51 22.89 12.90
C ILE A 238 -22.93 21.82 13.90
N LYS A 239 -23.88 20.96 13.51
CA LYS A 239 -24.33 19.84 14.34
C LYS A 239 -23.19 18.86 14.62
N HIS A 240 -22.30 18.62 13.66
CA HIS A 240 -21.19 17.68 13.81
C HIS A 240 -20.07 18.20 14.70
N ILE A 241 -19.58 19.43 14.48
CA ILE A 241 -18.42 19.98 15.20
C ILE A 241 -18.72 20.33 16.66
N ASN A 242 -20.00 20.53 16.99
CA ASN A 242 -20.46 20.77 18.35
C ASN A 242 -20.71 19.47 19.15
N LYS A 243 -20.64 18.29 18.53
CA LYS A 243 -20.65 17.03 19.27
C LYS A 243 -19.35 16.87 20.05
N GLU A 244 -19.46 16.33 21.25
CA GLU A 244 -18.29 15.90 22.02
C GLU A 244 -17.47 14.88 21.22
N ILE A 245 -16.14 15.03 21.28
CA ILE A 245 -15.24 14.07 20.64
C ILE A 245 -14.99 12.88 21.56
N ILE A 246 -15.44 11.71 21.12
CA ILE A 246 -15.11 10.44 21.76
C ILE A 246 -13.74 10.00 21.24
N ILE A 247 -12.69 10.24 22.05
CA ILE A 247 -11.29 10.03 21.64
C ILE A 247 -10.99 8.59 21.24
N SER A 248 -11.54 7.60 21.95
CA SER A 248 -11.38 6.17 21.61
C SER A 248 -11.91 5.88 20.20
N ASN A 249 -13.15 6.30 19.91
CA ASN A 249 -13.77 6.11 18.61
C ASN A 249 -12.99 6.83 17.51
N PHE A 250 -12.54 8.06 17.75
CA PHE A 250 -11.73 8.82 16.80
C PHE A 250 -10.41 8.10 16.47
N LYS A 251 -9.70 7.60 17.49
CA LYS A 251 -8.45 6.85 17.30
C LYS A 251 -8.67 5.56 16.52
N GLN A 252 -9.66 4.77 16.93
CA GLN A 252 -9.99 3.48 16.35
C GLN A 252 -10.38 3.62 14.87
N LYS A 253 -11.28 4.56 14.60
CA LYS A 253 -11.76 4.87 13.25
C LYS A 253 -10.63 5.23 12.28
N TYR A 254 -9.59 5.93 12.75
CA TYR A 254 -8.48 6.41 11.93
C TYR A 254 -7.16 5.67 12.17
N GLY A 255 -7.17 4.59 12.95
CA GLY A 255 -6.01 3.73 13.22
C GLY A 255 -4.81 4.43 13.90
N PHE A 256 -5.04 5.45 14.73
CA PHE A 256 -3.94 6.24 15.31
C PHE A 256 -3.22 5.55 16.49
N ARG A 257 -1.87 5.61 16.47
CA ARG A 257 -0.94 5.10 17.49
C ARG A 257 0.05 6.18 17.93
N GLY A 258 0.04 6.50 19.22
CA GLY A 258 0.83 7.61 19.77
C GLY A 258 0.49 8.99 19.19
N VAL A 259 1.26 9.99 19.62
CA VAL A 259 1.11 11.38 19.17
C VAL A 259 2.48 11.93 18.80
N LEU A 260 2.57 12.59 17.64
CA LEU A 260 3.77 13.27 17.18
C LEU A 260 3.54 14.78 17.16
N ILE A 261 4.21 15.51 18.06
CA ILE A 261 4.19 16.97 18.13
C ILE A 261 5.49 17.50 17.54
N SER A 262 5.41 18.24 16.44
CA SER A 262 6.58 18.79 15.75
C SER A 262 6.67 20.29 15.97
N ILE A 263 7.78 20.73 16.54
CA ILE A 263 8.02 22.14 16.86
C ILE A 263 8.87 22.75 15.74
N CYS A 264 8.27 23.64 14.95
CA CYS A 264 8.89 24.28 13.79
C CYS A 264 9.36 25.69 14.11
N GLY A 265 10.44 26.13 13.48
CA GLY A 265 10.86 27.52 13.50
C GLY A 265 12.36 27.70 13.33
N SER A 266 12.76 28.91 12.98
CA SER A 266 14.16 29.29 12.75
C SER A 266 15.02 29.15 14.03
N SER A 267 16.35 29.26 13.87
CA SER A 267 17.25 29.31 15.02
C SER A 267 16.90 30.50 15.92
N ALA A 268 16.90 30.32 17.24
CA ALA A 268 16.41 31.30 18.22
C ALA A 268 14.92 31.67 18.14
N SER A 269 14.05 30.94 17.44
CA SER A 269 12.61 31.28 17.39
C SER A 269 11.81 31.01 18.69
N GLY A 270 12.45 30.47 19.73
CA GLY A 270 11.80 30.13 21.00
C GLY A 270 11.27 28.69 21.11
N LYS A 271 11.55 27.82 20.12
CA LYS A 271 11.09 26.41 20.09
C LYS A 271 11.24 25.69 21.43
N SER A 272 12.46 25.64 21.97
CA SER A 272 12.72 24.90 23.22
C SER A 272 11.98 25.48 24.42
N THR A 273 11.68 26.80 24.44
CA THR A 273 10.83 27.41 25.47
C THR A 273 9.38 26.96 25.32
N ILE A 274 8.87 26.92 24.09
CA ILE A 274 7.51 26.44 23.81
C ILE A 274 7.40 24.94 24.10
N SER A 275 8.40 24.13 23.76
CA SER A 275 8.46 22.70 24.10
C SER A 275 8.32 22.46 25.60
N LYS A 276 9.01 23.25 26.44
CA LYS A 276 8.87 23.16 27.91
C LYS A 276 7.45 23.47 28.37
N LYS A 277 6.86 24.57 27.89
CA LYS A 277 5.46 24.91 28.21
C LYS A 277 4.47 23.84 27.77
N ILE A 278 4.71 23.19 26.63
CA ILE A 278 3.90 22.07 26.15
C ILE A 278 4.02 20.88 27.11
N ILE A 279 5.24 20.50 27.49
CA ILE A 279 5.48 19.39 28.44
C ILE A 279 4.79 19.69 29.77
N GLU A 280 4.98 20.88 30.34
CA GLU A 280 4.31 21.33 31.57
C GLU A 280 2.79 21.21 31.45
N THR A 281 2.22 21.70 30.33
CA THR A 281 0.77 21.62 30.09
C THR A 281 0.29 20.18 29.91
N LEU A 282 1.07 19.30 29.29
CA LEU A 282 0.71 17.89 29.14
C LEU A 282 0.69 17.18 30.50
N LEU A 283 1.67 17.47 31.36
CA LEU A 283 1.71 16.97 32.73
C LEU A 283 0.51 17.49 33.54
N GLU A 284 0.16 18.78 33.43
CA GLU A 284 -1.05 19.38 34.02
C GLU A 284 -2.34 18.66 33.59
N ASN A 285 -2.38 18.08 32.38
CA ASN A 285 -3.55 17.40 31.82
C ASN A 285 -3.51 15.87 31.99
N GLY A 286 -2.61 15.33 32.82
CA GLY A 286 -2.60 13.93 33.22
C GLY A 286 -1.72 12.99 32.40
N SER A 287 -0.81 13.53 31.58
CA SER A 287 0.33 12.74 31.09
C SER A 287 1.31 12.46 32.23
N THR A 288 2.05 11.35 32.15
CA THR A 288 3.19 11.07 33.02
C THR A 288 4.50 11.45 32.33
N GLU A 289 5.57 11.69 33.09
CA GLU A 289 6.90 11.95 32.50
C GLU A 289 7.33 10.81 31.57
N GLU A 290 7.10 9.56 31.97
CA GLU A 290 7.39 8.38 31.15
C GLU A 290 6.59 8.33 29.85
N SER A 291 5.43 8.99 29.76
CA SER A 291 4.60 8.99 28.55
C SER A 291 5.04 10.01 27.50
N ILE A 292 5.98 10.90 27.83
CA ILE A 292 6.42 12.03 27.00
C ILE A 292 7.89 11.86 26.64
N GLU A 293 8.19 11.91 25.34
CA GLU A 293 9.55 11.80 24.82
C GLU A 293 9.92 13.06 24.07
N TYR A 294 10.94 13.78 24.56
CA TYR A 294 11.41 15.01 23.96
C TYR A 294 12.71 14.80 23.16
N ILE A 295 12.59 14.85 21.84
CA ILE A 295 13.70 14.61 20.91
C ILE A 295 14.13 15.94 20.30
N SER A 296 15.23 16.49 20.81
CA SER A 296 15.89 17.65 20.20
C SER A 296 17.03 17.20 19.29
N ARG A 297 17.10 17.75 18.08
CA ARG A 297 18.23 17.52 17.16
C ARG A 297 19.58 17.86 17.79
N ASP A 298 19.63 18.91 18.61
CA ASP A 298 20.86 19.35 19.27
C ASP A 298 21.33 18.32 20.32
N ASN A 299 20.41 17.67 21.04
CA ASN A 299 20.74 16.61 21.99
C ASN A 299 21.25 15.35 21.27
N ILE A 300 20.59 14.95 20.18
CA ILE A 300 21.03 13.81 19.37
C ILE A 300 22.39 14.08 18.72
N ARG A 301 22.64 15.31 18.25
CA ARG A 301 23.96 15.70 17.76
C ARG A 301 25.01 15.55 18.84
N LYS A 302 24.77 16.04 20.06
CA LYS A 302 25.71 15.88 21.18
C LYS A 302 26.01 14.40 21.45
N GLU A 303 24.99 13.54 21.44
CA GLU A 303 25.12 12.09 21.65
C GLU A 303 25.97 11.42 20.56
N ILE A 304 25.65 11.67 19.28
CA ILE A 304 26.39 11.11 18.14
C ILE A 304 27.83 11.63 18.10
N THR A 305 28.03 12.94 18.25
CA THR A 305 29.37 13.53 18.29
C THR A 305 30.19 12.98 19.44
N LYS A 306 29.62 12.84 20.66
CA LYS A 306 30.30 12.24 21.81
C LYS A 306 30.81 10.83 21.47
N ASN A 307 29.95 9.99 20.91
CA ASN A 307 30.29 8.62 20.55
C ASN A 307 31.38 8.57 19.46
N HIS A 308 31.33 9.48 18.50
CA HIS A 308 32.36 9.58 17.45
C HIS A 308 33.70 10.04 18.01
N MET A 309 33.71 11.03 18.90
CA MET A 309 34.92 11.55 19.54
C MET A 309 35.57 10.55 20.49
N ILE A 310 34.78 9.78 21.24
CA ILE A 310 35.26 8.67 22.07
C ILE A 310 35.95 7.61 21.20
N LYS A 311 35.35 7.24 20.05
CA LYS A 311 35.98 6.31 19.09
C LYS A 311 37.27 6.87 18.49
N ALA A 312 37.33 8.19 18.31
CA ALA A 312 38.55 8.89 17.88
C ALA A 312 39.56 9.14 19.02
N SER A 313 39.34 8.59 20.22
CA SER A 313 40.20 8.74 21.40
C SER A 313 40.41 10.20 21.84
N ILE A 314 39.43 11.07 21.61
CA ILE A 314 39.46 12.47 22.06
C ILE A 314 38.90 12.54 23.49
N THR A 315 39.76 12.75 24.48
CA THR A 315 39.42 12.66 25.92
C THR A 315 38.79 13.92 26.51
N ASN A 316 38.90 15.08 25.86
CA ASN A 316 38.44 16.38 26.38
C ASN A 316 36.97 16.74 26.02
N PHE A 317 36.11 15.76 25.76
CA PHE A 317 34.73 16.02 25.33
C PHE A 317 33.90 16.76 26.39
N GLU A 318 34.06 16.44 27.68
CA GLU A 318 33.22 17.04 28.73
C GLU A 318 33.47 18.54 28.92
N SER A 319 34.65 19.03 28.53
CA SER A 319 34.98 20.46 28.52
C SER A 319 34.50 21.20 27.27
N MET A 320 33.99 20.49 26.25
CA MET A 320 33.60 21.12 24.99
C MET A 320 32.28 21.88 25.12
N ASN A 321 32.29 23.13 24.65
CA ASN A 321 31.07 23.89 24.49
C ASN A 321 30.27 23.37 23.28
N TYR A 322 29.00 23.78 23.18
CA TYR A 322 28.14 23.28 22.10
C TYR A 322 28.64 23.64 20.69
N LYS A 323 29.34 24.77 20.54
CA LYS A 323 29.90 25.18 19.25
C LYS A 323 30.96 24.19 18.78
N GLU A 324 31.85 23.74 19.65
CA GLU A 324 32.86 22.73 19.30
C GLU A 324 32.22 21.42 18.86
N ILE A 325 31.17 20.98 19.55
CA ILE A 325 30.37 19.79 19.18
C ILE A 325 29.70 19.98 17.80
N TYR A 326 29.17 21.17 17.54
CA TYR A 326 28.53 21.52 16.28
C TYR A 326 29.52 21.54 15.12
N ASP A 327 30.63 22.25 15.29
CA ASP A 327 31.67 22.42 14.27
C ASP A 327 32.27 21.03 13.94
N TYR A 328 32.59 20.21 14.95
CA TYR A 328 33.03 18.82 14.75
C TYR A 328 32.00 17.97 13.98
N SER A 329 30.72 18.06 14.33
CA SER A 329 29.65 17.32 13.64
C SER A 329 29.55 17.69 12.15
N MET A 330 29.78 18.96 11.82
CA MET A 330 29.75 19.46 10.44
C MET A 330 31.00 19.02 9.67
N GLU A 331 32.18 19.14 10.27
CA GLU A 331 33.46 18.72 9.68
C GLU A 331 33.49 17.22 9.36
N ASN A 332 32.87 16.39 10.20
CA ASN A 332 32.82 14.94 10.04
C ASN A 332 31.55 14.44 9.32
N ASN A 333 30.72 15.33 8.76
CA ASN A 333 29.51 14.98 8.00
C ASN A 333 28.52 14.04 8.73
N LEU A 334 28.39 14.15 10.06
CA LEU A 334 27.58 13.23 10.89
C LEU A 334 26.05 13.39 10.71
N GLY A 335 25.60 14.16 9.71
CA GLY A 335 24.19 14.48 9.49
C GLY A 335 23.31 13.27 9.21
N PHE A 336 23.83 12.25 8.51
CA PHE A 336 23.10 11.02 8.23
C PHE A 336 22.84 10.21 9.50
N GLU A 337 23.85 10.01 10.34
CA GLU A 337 23.76 9.26 11.60
C GLU A 337 22.81 9.92 12.58
N ILE A 338 22.86 11.26 12.68
CA ILE A 338 21.92 12.06 13.48
C ILE A 338 20.48 11.81 13.00
N ASN A 339 20.24 11.84 11.69
CA ASN A 339 18.90 11.61 11.14
C ASN A 339 18.43 10.16 11.38
N GLN A 340 19.32 9.17 11.23
CA GLN A 340 19.01 7.76 11.49
C GLN A 340 18.63 7.52 12.96
N LEU A 341 19.39 8.07 13.91
CA LEU A 341 19.07 7.92 15.33
C LEU A 341 17.78 8.64 15.72
N MET A 342 17.52 9.83 15.17
CA MET A 342 16.23 10.50 15.34
C MET A 342 15.07 9.63 14.82
N MET A 343 15.21 9.10 13.60
CA MET A 343 14.20 8.25 12.96
C MET A 343 13.92 6.97 13.77
N GLN A 344 14.97 6.33 14.29
CA GLN A 344 14.85 5.16 15.14
C GLN A 344 14.13 5.49 16.46
N LYS A 345 14.55 6.55 17.17
CA LYS A 345 13.95 6.96 18.44
C LYS A 345 12.47 7.35 18.26
N ILE A 346 12.16 8.22 17.29
CA ILE A 346 10.78 8.62 16.97
C ILE A 346 9.92 7.38 16.69
N GLY A 347 10.41 6.49 15.83
CA GLY A 347 9.72 5.26 15.48
C GLY A 347 9.43 4.34 16.66
N ASN A 348 10.43 4.11 17.49
CA ASN A 348 10.31 3.22 18.65
C ASN A 348 9.34 3.79 19.70
N PHE A 349 9.41 5.09 19.99
CA PHE A 349 8.52 5.69 20.97
C PHE A 349 7.07 5.77 20.49
N LEU A 350 6.84 6.05 19.19
CA LEU A 350 5.48 6.00 18.63
C LEU A 350 4.89 4.60 18.65
N LYS A 351 5.70 3.54 18.41
CA LYS A 351 5.27 2.14 18.55
C LYS A 351 4.91 1.76 19.98
N ASN A 352 5.45 2.48 20.96
CA ASN A 352 5.18 2.33 22.39
C ASN A 352 4.17 3.39 22.88
N ASP A 353 3.41 3.99 21.96
CA ASP A 353 2.26 4.86 22.25
C ASP A 353 2.59 6.11 23.06
N LYS A 354 3.83 6.58 22.95
CA LYS A 354 4.31 7.79 23.62
C LYS A 354 3.86 9.05 22.89
N ILE A 355 3.88 10.16 23.62
CA ILE A 355 3.80 11.52 23.08
C ILE A 355 5.22 11.92 22.69
N VAL A 356 5.53 11.95 21.41
CA VAL A 356 6.85 12.30 20.89
C VAL A 356 6.86 13.77 20.48
N ILE A 357 7.66 14.58 21.15
CA ILE A 357 7.86 16.00 20.85
C ILE A 357 9.20 16.16 20.14
N VAL A 358 9.17 16.60 18.89
CA VAL A 358 10.37 16.78 18.05
C VAL A 358 10.70 18.27 17.92
N ASP A 359 11.84 18.69 18.49
CA ASP A 359 12.41 20.03 18.33
C ASP A 359 13.58 19.98 17.33
N THR A 360 13.36 20.56 16.15
CA THR A 360 14.40 20.66 15.12
C THR A 360 14.30 21.99 14.37
N VAL A 361 15.44 22.47 13.86
CA VAL A 361 15.50 23.67 13.01
C VAL A 361 14.93 23.27 11.65
N MET A 362 13.63 23.48 11.45
CA MET A 362 12.86 23.04 10.28
C MET A 362 13.10 23.89 9.03
N THR A 363 14.37 24.19 8.72
CA THR A 363 14.72 25.03 7.59
C THR A 363 14.27 24.45 6.25
N ARG A 364 13.97 23.14 6.13
CA ARG A 364 13.47 22.50 4.90
C ARG A 364 12.68 21.24 5.24
N TYR A 365 11.35 21.23 5.08
CA TYR A 365 10.47 20.09 5.35
C TYR A 365 10.90 18.77 4.68
N GLU A 366 11.64 18.82 3.58
CA GLU A 366 12.27 17.63 2.98
C GLU A 366 13.19 16.89 3.96
N THR A 367 13.92 17.63 4.80
CA THR A 367 14.79 17.05 5.85
C THR A 367 13.96 16.46 6.99
N TYR A 368 12.78 17.01 7.28
CA TYR A 368 11.89 16.47 8.29
C TYR A 368 11.38 15.08 7.88
N ASN A 369 11.06 14.89 6.60
CA ASN A 369 10.66 13.58 6.08
C ASN A 369 11.77 12.51 6.22
N SER A 370 13.05 12.93 6.26
CA SER A 370 14.20 12.04 6.43
C SER A 370 14.41 11.53 7.86
N ILE A 371 13.78 12.16 8.86
CA ILE A 371 13.85 11.73 10.27
C ILE A 371 12.59 11.00 10.74
N LEU A 372 11.65 10.72 9.84
CA LEU A 372 10.40 10.01 10.15
C LEU A 372 10.39 8.64 9.48
N ASN A 373 9.93 7.62 10.20
CA ASN A 373 9.75 6.27 9.67
C ASN A 373 8.26 5.99 9.40
N ASP A 374 7.94 4.75 8.98
CA ASP A 374 6.57 4.35 8.68
C ASP A 374 5.63 4.34 9.90
N SER A 375 6.16 4.25 11.13
CA SER A 375 5.34 4.35 12.34
C SER A 375 4.70 5.73 12.48
N SER A 376 5.33 6.79 11.95
CA SER A 376 4.76 8.14 11.95
C SER A 376 3.52 8.28 11.05
N LYS A 377 3.29 7.36 10.11
CA LYS A 377 2.06 7.34 9.30
C LYS A 377 0.82 7.13 10.16
N TYR A 378 0.97 6.34 11.21
CA TYR A 378 -0.10 5.99 12.13
C TYR A 378 -0.17 6.94 13.34
N ALA A 379 0.69 7.94 13.47
CA ALA A 379 0.63 8.86 14.61
C ALA A 379 -0.41 9.97 14.41
N PHE A 380 -1.06 10.41 15.49
CA PHE A 380 -1.77 11.68 15.46
C PHE A 380 -0.74 12.83 15.45
N LYS A 381 -0.71 13.62 14.36
CA LYS A 381 0.37 14.57 14.08
C LYS A 381 -0.07 16.02 14.31
N ILE A 382 0.65 16.73 15.16
CA ILE A 382 0.45 18.16 15.44
C ILE A 382 1.72 18.91 15.10
N THR A 383 1.60 19.99 14.35
CA THR A 383 2.72 20.87 14.00
C THR A 383 2.55 22.21 14.68
N ILE A 384 3.59 22.76 15.28
CA ILE A 384 3.55 24.03 16.00
C ILE A 384 4.62 24.95 15.44
N ASP A 385 4.20 25.98 14.73
CA ASP A 385 5.06 27.02 14.20
C ASP A 385 5.40 28.04 15.30
N CYS A 386 6.64 28.04 15.74
CA CYS A 386 7.19 28.97 16.72
C CYS A 386 7.76 30.21 16.02
N ILE A 387 7.11 31.35 16.24
CA ILE A 387 7.36 32.60 15.55
C ILE A 387 7.95 33.62 16.50
N ARG A 388 9.11 34.18 16.15
CA ARG A 388 9.75 35.21 16.98
C ARG A 388 9.12 36.58 16.72
N ASN A 389 8.77 37.27 17.80
CA ASN A 389 8.22 38.64 17.78
C ASN A 389 9.00 39.62 18.66
N LYS A 390 10.24 39.27 19.03
CA LYS A 390 11.18 40.14 19.77
C LYS A 390 12.56 40.09 19.12
N PRO A 391 13.36 41.18 19.20
CA PRO A 391 14.73 41.19 18.71
C PRO A 391 15.59 40.08 19.34
N ILE A 392 16.58 39.61 18.59
CA ILE A 392 17.61 38.64 18.99
C ILE A 392 18.63 39.38 19.85
N GLU A 393 18.82 38.89 21.06
CA GLU A 393 19.73 39.45 22.05
C GLU A 393 20.98 38.58 22.19
N MET A 394 22.02 39.10 22.85
CA MET A 394 23.27 38.35 23.05
C MET A 394 23.04 37.00 23.74
N LYS A 395 22.13 36.96 24.73
CA LYS A 395 21.76 35.73 25.46
C LYS A 395 21.25 34.60 24.55
N ASP A 396 20.65 34.94 23.41
CA ASP A 396 20.18 33.94 22.43
C ASP A 396 21.37 33.30 21.69
N ALA A 397 22.41 34.09 21.43
CA ALA A 397 23.63 33.68 20.76
C ALA A 397 24.58 32.94 21.71
N ASP A 398 24.69 33.39 22.97
CA ASP A 398 25.51 32.80 24.02
C ASP A 398 25.14 31.33 24.28
N ARG A 399 23.84 31.00 24.18
CA ARG A 399 23.33 29.62 24.30
C ARG A 399 24.02 28.63 23.35
N LEU A 400 24.43 29.10 22.17
CA LEU A 400 25.10 28.30 21.15
C LEU A 400 26.58 28.68 21.00
N SER A 401 27.10 29.51 21.91
CA SER A 401 28.45 30.09 21.83
C SER A 401 28.72 30.77 20.47
N LEU A 402 27.69 31.41 19.90
CA LEU A 402 27.77 32.12 18.63
C LEU A 402 27.93 33.62 18.85
N THR A 403 28.49 34.32 17.87
CA THR A 403 28.38 35.77 17.83
C THR A 403 26.95 36.19 17.49
N LEU A 404 26.48 37.30 18.05
CA LEU A 404 25.16 37.84 17.74
C LEU A 404 24.90 37.99 16.22
N PRO A 405 25.83 38.51 15.38
CA PRO A 405 25.64 38.55 13.93
C PRO A 405 25.45 37.16 13.29
N LYS A 406 26.18 36.13 13.75
CA LYS A 406 26.02 34.76 13.26
C LYS A 406 24.65 34.19 13.65
N GLN A 407 24.18 34.47 14.86
CA GLN A 407 22.85 34.07 15.31
C GLN A 407 21.73 34.75 14.49
N LYS A 408 21.85 36.05 14.21
CA LYS A 408 20.91 36.77 13.32
C LYS A 408 20.88 36.17 11.92
N LYS A 409 22.05 35.86 11.36
CA LYS A 409 22.17 35.18 10.05
C LYS A 409 21.49 33.80 10.03
N LEU A 410 21.58 33.04 11.12
CA LEU A 410 20.93 31.71 11.25
C LEU A 410 19.41 31.80 11.47
N PHE A 411 18.92 32.88 12.06
CA PHE A 411 17.49 33.15 12.16
C PHE A 411 16.87 33.45 10.78
N GLY A 412 17.62 34.16 9.94
CA GLY A 412 17.19 34.55 8.61
C GLY A 412 16.52 35.93 8.57
N ASN A 413 16.23 36.42 7.38
CA ASN A 413 15.61 37.72 7.17
C ASN A 413 14.08 37.60 7.27
N THR A 414 13.48 38.45 8.09
CA THR A 414 12.03 38.53 8.24
C THR A 414 11.56 39.89 7.75
N ASP A 415 10.39 39.93 7.13
CA ASP A 415 9.77 41.18 6.72
C ASP A 415 8.29 41.22 7.13
N LYS A 416 7.57 42.25 6.67
CA LYS A 416 6.15 42.40 6.97
C LYS A 416 5.32 41.23 6.44
N TRP A 417 5.67 40.68 5.29
CA TRP A 417 5.01 39.55 4.67
C TRP A 417 5.70 38.23 4.95
N ASN A 418 6.96 38.19 5.41
CA ASN A 418 7.70 36.96 5.62
C ASN A 418 8.11 36.72 7.09
N TRP A 419 7.46 35.76 7.74
CA TRP A 419 7.83 35.33 9.10
C TRP A 419 8.70 34.06 9.15
N PHE A 420 8.97 33.41 8.02
CA PHE A 420 9.73 32.15 7.96
C PHE A 420 11.26 32.30 7.92
N GLY A 421 11.80 33.50 7.69
CA GLY A 421 13.25 33.71 7.61
C GLY A 421 13.90 33.32 6.28
N GLY A 422 13.10 32.97 5.25
CA GLY A 422 13.58 32.52 3.93
C GLY A 422 12.46 32.40 2.88
N LYS A 423 12.80 32.06 1.62
CA LYS A 423 11.79 31.80 0.57
C LYS A 423 11.16 30.43 0.76
N ILE A 424 9.82 30.35 0.70
CA ILE A 424 9.10 29.07 0.69
C ILE A 424 9.16 28.48 -0.72
N THR A 425 9.63 27.25 -0.84
CA THR A 425 9.57 26.49 -2.10
C THR A 425 8.22 25.80 -2.28
N LYS A 426 7.87 25.45 -3.53
CA LYS A 426 6.64 24.69 -3.85
C LYS A 426 6.55 23.37 -3.06
N ASN A 427 7.67 22.67 -2.91
CA ASN A 427 7.72 21.44 -2.10
C ASN A 427 7.47 21.72 -0.63
N GLN A 428 8.10 22.75 -0.06
CA GLN A 428 7.86 23.13 1.34
C GLN A 428 6.39 23.46 1.58
N ALA A 429 5.74 24.22 0.70
CA ALA A 429 4.33 24.56 0.85
C ALA A 429 3.40 23.34 0.86
N ARG A 430 3.71 22.29 0.09
CA ARG A 430 2.97 21.02 0.15
C ARG A 430 3.05 20.35 1.52
N PHE A 431 4.22 20.38 2.16
CA PHE A 431 4.39 19.85 3.52
C PHE A 431 3.86 20.80 4.61
N LEU A 432 3.74 22.09 4.29
CA LEU A 432 3.19 23.08 5.20
C LEU A 432 1.65 22.95 5.35
N SER A 433 0.98 22.49 4.29
CA SER A 433 -0.45 22.20 4.29
C SER A 433 -0.85 21.14 5.32
N THR A 434 -2.02 21.28 5.96
CA THR A 434 -2.56 20.29 6.90
C THR A 434 -3.41 19.26 6.16
N ALA A 435 -3.70 18.12 6.79
CA ALA A 435 -4.60 17.12 6.23
C ALA A 435 -5.97 17.72 5.79
N PRO A 436 -6.57 18.67 6.53
CA PRO A 436 -7.79 19.34 6.07
C PRO A 436 -7.68 20.17 4.79
N THR A 437 -6.48 20.59 4.39
CA THR A 437 -6.28 21.49 3.25
C THR A 437 -5.84 20.78 1.97
N VAL A 438 -5.89 19.45 1.94
CA VAL A 438 -5.53 18.63 0.78
C VAL A 438 -6.75 18.41 -0.11
N TYR A 439 -6.58 18.62 -1.41
CA TYR A 439 -7.53 18.22 -2.45
C TYR A 439 -7.89 16.72 -2.36
N ALA A 440 -9.13 16.38 -2.72
CA ALA A 440 -9.73 15.05 -2.59
C ALA A 440 -8.92 13.94 -3.30
N ASP A 441 -8.28 14.24 -4.43
CA ASP A 441 -7.51 13.25 -5.19
C ASP A 441 -6.30 12.71 -4.42
N GLY A 442 -6.36 11.41 -4.11
CA GLY A 442 -5.33 10.68 -3.37
C GLY A 442 -5.26 11.01 -1.88
N PHE A 443 -6.35 11.49 -1.27
CA PHE A 443 -6.37 11.86 0.15
C PHE A 443 -6.02 10.69 1.07
N GLU A 444 -6.50 9.48 0.81
CA GLU A 444 -6.17 8.29 1.64
C GLU A 444 -4.65 8.08 1.72
N ASN A 445 -3.96 8.17 0.57
CA ASN A 445 -2.49 8.08 0.51
C ASN A 445 -1.79 9.26 1.22
N LYS A 446 -2.42 10.44 1.26
CA LYS A 446 -1.84 11.68 1.82
C LYS A 446 -2.16 11.89 3.31
N PHE A 447 -3.24 11.29 3.83
CA PHE A 447 -3.60 11.33 5.25
C PHE A 447 -2.58 10.55 6.08
N TYR A 448 -2.21 9.36 5.57
CA TYR A 448 -1.15 8.52 6.11
C TYR A 448 0.25 8.93 5.61
N ASP A 449 0.43 10.15 5.08
CA ASP A 449 1.77 10.69 4.82
C ASP A 449 2.49 10.90 6.15
N LYS A 450 3.68 10.30 6.30
CA LYS A 450 4.42 10.31 7.57
C LYS A 450 4.76 11.72 8.08
N SER A 451 4.86 12.70 7.18
CA SER A 451 5.29 14.08 7.47
C SER A 451 4.16 15.10 7.57
N LYS A 452 2.96 14.76 7.09
CA LYS A 452 1.86 15.72 6.98
C LYS A 452 1.08 15.87 8.29
N PRO A 453 0.93 17.07 8.85
CA PRO A 453 0.19 17.27 10.09
C PRO A 453 -1.33 17.12 9.93
N HIS A 454 -1.99 16.57 10.95
CA HIS A 454 -3.45 16.61 11.08
C HIS A 454 -3.90 17.97 11.58
N LEU A 455 -3.21 18.51 12.60
CA LEU A 455 -3.44 19.84 13.14
C LEU A 455 -2.16 20.67 13.10
N ARG A 456 -2.30 21.98 12.92
CA ARG A 456 -1.17 22.90 12.89
C ARG A 456 -1.46 24.21 13.57
N PHE A 457 -0.60 24.66 14.48
CA PHE A 457 -0.79 25.85 15.30
C PHE A 457 0.33 26.87 15.06
N GLN A 458 0.01 28.16 15.21
CA GLN A 458 0.99 29.24 15.20
C GLN A 458 1.08 29.84 16.60
N VAL A 459 2.29 29.93 17.13
CA VAL A 459 2.57 30.41 18.48
C VAL A 459 3.72 31.40 18.39
N SER A 460 3.57 32.56 19.00
CA SER A 460 4.67 33.49 19.22
C SER A 460 5.20 33.38 20.64
N TRP A 461 6.26 34.11 20.96
CA TRP A 461 6.88 33.99 22.28
C TRP A 461 5.95 34.40 23.43
N ASN A 462 5.02 35.31 23.16
CA ASN A 462 4.07 35.84 24.12
C ASN A 462 2.60 35.52 23.79
N ASN A 463 2.28 35.07 22.57
CA ASN A 463 0.90 34.88 22.09
C ASN A 463 0.72 33.49 21.46
N GLY A 464 -0.52 33.06 21.31
CA GLY A 464 -0.97 31.85 20.61
C GLY A 464 -1.09 30.61 21.49
N PHE A 465 -0.78 30.73 22.79
CA PHE A 465 -0.74 29.57 23.68
C PHE A 465 -2.12 29.16 24.18
N SER A 466 -3.14 30.03 24.16
CA SER A 466 -4.49 29.70 24.66
C SER A 466 -5.16 28.60 23.82
N SER A 467 -5.21 28.78 22.50
CA SER A 467 -5.73 27.79 21.55
C SER A 467 -4.94 26.49 21.59
N LEU A 468 -3.60 26.58 21.73
CA LEU A 468 -2.75 25.39 21.89
C LEU A 468 -3.04 24.67 23.21
N LYS A 469 -3.20 25.39 24.33
CA LYS A 469 -3.54 24.80 25.63
C LYS A 469 -4.84 24.01 25.59
N HIS A 470 -5.82 24.43 24.77
CA HIS A 470 -7.07 23.68 24.58
C HIS A 470 -6.84 22.30 23.94
N ILE A 471 -6.11 22.20 22.83
CA ILE A 471 -5.86 20.90 22.17
C ILE A 471 -5.02 19.96 23.07
N LEU A 472 -4.09 20.52 23.85
CA LEU A 472 -3.21 19.73 24.72
C LEU A 472 -3.98 18.94 25.78
N LYS A 473 -5.22 19.34 26.13
CA LYS A 473 -6.10 18.60 27.04
C LYS A 473 -6.51 17.21 26.52
N TYR A 474 -6.55 17.02 25.20
CA TYR A 474 -6.95 15.76 24.57
C TYR A 474 -5.78 14.80 24.33
N ILE A 475 -4.54 15.32 24.32
CA ILE A 475 -3.34 14.57 23.95
C ILE A 475 -3.05 13.37 24.86
N PRO A 476 -3.19 13.45 26.19
CA PRO A 476 -2.97 12.29 27.06
C PRO A 476 -3.92 11.12 26.75
N LYS A 477 -5.16 11.41 26.35
CA LYS A 477 -6.14 10.40 25.90
C LYS A 477 -5.81 9.90 24.49
N LEU A 478 -5.31 10.77 23.61
CA LEU A 478 -4.88 10.40 22.27
C LEU A 478 -3.64 9.51 22.27
N SER A 479 -2.72 9.68 23.22
CA SER A 479 -1.52 8.85 23.32
C SER A 479 -1.80 7.48 23.93
N LYS A 480 -2.61 7.40 25.00
CA LYS A 480 -2.99 6.13 25.64
C LYS A 480 -3.57 5.15 24.62
N TYR A 481 -2.77 4.17 24.24
CA TYR A 481 -3.20 3.10 23.36
C TYR A 481 -3.90 2.06 24.20
N ASP A 482 -5.09 1.70 23.74
CA ASP A 482 -5.78 0.58 24.31
C ASP A 482 -5.18 -0.66 23.65
N LYS A 483 -4.15 -1.25 24.28
CA LYS A 483 -3.54 -2.51 23.80
C LYS A 483 -4.61 -3.57 23.54
N THR A 484 -5.72 -3.52 24.30
CA THR A 484 -6.87 -4.39 24.09
C THR A 484 -7.41 -4.30 22.67
N THR A 485 -7.34 -3.15 21.97
CA THR A 485 -7.89 -3.03 20.62
C THR A 485 -7.03 -3.72 19.56
N LEU A 486 -5.69 -3.69 19.68
CA LEU A 486 -4.83 -4.46 18.75
C LEU A 486 -4.95 -5.95 19.01
N GLU A 487 -4.89 -6.34 20.29
CA GLU A 487 -5.01 -7.73 20.69
C GLU A 487 -6.39 -8.26 20.28
N LEU A 488 -7.43 -7.43 20.40
CA LEU A 488 -8.76 -7.71 19.88
C LEU A 488 -8.73 -7.85 18.36
N GLU A 489 -8.22 -6.87 17.59
CA GLU A 489 -8.14 -6.96 16.12
C GLU A 489 -7.32 -8.17 15.65
N ASP A 490 -6.19 -8.49 16.30
CA ASP A 490 -5.35 -9.64 15.96
C ASP A 490 -6.05 -10.96 16.31
N SER A 491 -6.90 -10.97 17.34
CA SER A 491 -7.72 -12.14 17.72
C SER A 491 -8.97 -12.32 16.85
N MET A 492 -9.47 -11.25 16.24
CA MET A 492 -10.66 -11.27 15.39
C MET A 492 -10.44 -12.16 14.16
N ASN A 493 -11.47 -12.93 13.81
CA ASN A 493 -11.56 -13.52 12.49
C ASN A 493 -11.95 -12.45 11.44
N MET A 494 -11.85 -12.78 10.14
CA MET A 494 -12.06 -11.79 9.08
C MET A 494 -13.49 -11.22 9.04
N ILE A 495 -14.52 -12.01 9.42
CA ILE A 495 -15.90 -11.51 9.44
C ILE A 495 -16.16 -10.60 10.65
N GLU A 496 -15.56 -10.88 11.80
CA GLU A 496 -15.57 -10.00 12.97
C GLU A 496 -14.87 -8.68 12.66
N LEU A 497 -13.69 -8.75 12.02
CA LEU A 497 -12.98 -7.56 11.57
C LEU A 497 -13.80 -6.75 10.56
N ALA A 498 -14.50 -7.43 9.63
CA ALA A 498 -15.40 -6.79 8.68
C ALA A 498 -16.57 -6.10 9.39
N LYS A 499 -17.21 -6.75 10.37
CA LYS A 499 -18.30 -6.17 11.18
C LYS A 499 -17.81 -4.98 12.01
N PHE A 500 -16.58 -5.05 12.52
CA PHE A 500 -15.96 -3.99 13.31
C PHE A 500 -15.62 -2.74 12.49
N LEU A 501 -15.14 -2.91 11.25
CA LEU A 501 -14.67 -1.82 10.40
C LEU A 501 -15.69 -1.34 9.35
N GLY A 502 -16.70 -2.17 9.03
CA GLY A 502 -17.49 -2.06 7.79
C GLY A 502 -16.65 -2.35 6.53
N PHE A 503 -17.28 -2.52 5.37
CA PHE A 503 -16.56 -2.85 4.13
C PHE A 503 -15.54 -1.78 3.71
N LYS A 504 -15.88 -0.50 3.85
CA LYS A 504 -14.97 0.61 3.54
C LYS A 504 -13.73 0.61 4.43
N GLY A 505 -13.92 0.44 5.74
CA GLY A 505 -12.82 0.37 6.70
C GLY A 505 -11.96 -0.89 6.50
N LEU A 506 -12.58 -2.04 6.25
CA LEU A 506 -11.89 -3.29 5.95
C LEU A 506 -11.03 -3.17 4.68
N ARG A 507 -11.58 -2.59 3.60
CA ARG A 507 -10.85 -2.35 2.35
C ARG A 507 -9.62 -1.47 2.57
N SER A 508 -9.79 -0.35 3.27
CA SER A 508 -8.69 0.57 3.57
C SER A 508 -7.60 -0.12 4.41
N LYS A 509 -7.99 -0.90 5.41
CA LYS A 509 -7.09 -1.71 6.23
C LYS A 509 -6.31 -2.71 5.36
N LEU A 510 -7.00 -3.57 4.63
CA LEU A 510 -6.42 -4.67 3.85
C LEU A 510 -5.51 -4.18 2.71
N ALA A 511 -5.85 -3.07 2.04
CA ALA A 511 -5.01 -2.46 1.02
C ALA A 511 -3.60 -2.09 1.55
N GLY A 512 -3.48 -1.77 2.84
CA GLY A 512 -2.21 -1.50 3.51
C GLY A 512 -1.34 -2.75 3.79
N PHE A 513 -1.88 -3.96 3.65
CA PHE A 513 -1.22 -5.21 4.08
C PHE A 513 -0.99 -6.23 2.95
N ALA A 514 -0.86 -5.79 1.71
CA ALA A 514 -0.69 -6.66 0.55
C ALA A 514 -1.86 -7.63 0.34
N TYR A 515 -3.08 -7.12 0.51
CA TYR A 515 -4.29 -7.77 0.03
C TYR A 515 -4.86 -7.01 -1.16
N TYR A 516 -5.45 -7.76 -2.07
CA TYR A 516 -6.33 -7.29 -3.12
C TYR A 516 -7.78 -7.50 -2.66
N VAL A 517 -8.49 -6.39 -2.48
CA VAL A 517 -9.93 -6.40 -2.19
C VAL A 517 -10.65 -5.91 -3.44
N ARG A 518 -11.33 -6.82 -4.13
CA ARG A 518 -12.14 -6.48 -5.30
C ARG A 518 -13.58 -6.35 -4.85
N GLU A 519 -14.09 -5.13 -4.96
CA GLU A 519 -15.52 -4.89 -4.90
C GLU A 519 -16.12 -5.33 -6.23
N GLN A 520 -17.10 -6.22 -6.18
CA GLN A 520 -17.95 -6.51 -7.32
C GLN A 520 -19.18 -5.65 -7.19
N THR A 521 -19.19 -4.55 -7.92
CA THR A 521 -20.40 -3.77 -8.13
C THR A 521 -21.28 -4.56 -9.08
N TYR A 522 -22.24 -5.28 -8.50
CA TYR A 522 -23.35 -5.83 -9.27
C TYR A 522 -24.27 -4.69 -9.72
N SER A 523 -25.27 -4.98 -10.55
CA SER A 523 -26.24 -3.99 -11.05
C SER A 523 -26.69 -3.03 -9.95
N GLU A 524 -27.06 -1.79 -10.29
CA GLU A 524 -27.51 -0.79 -9.31
C GLU A 524 -28.65 -1.31 -8.41
N GLU A 525 -29.42 -2.27 -8.93
CA GLU A 525 -30.52 -2.98 -8.29
C GLU A 525 -30.10 -4.04 -7.24
N SER A 526 -28.82 -4.40 -7.15
CA SER A 526 -28.34 -5.38 -6.16
C SER A 526 -28.54 -4.85 -4.74
N VAL A 527 -29.21 -5.64 -3.90
CA VAL A 527 -29.43 -5.35 -2.47
C VAL A 527 -28.15 -5.56 -1.64
N TYR A 528 -27.12 -6.18 -2.22
CA TYR A 528 -25.86 -6.49 -1.53
C TYR A 528 -24.66 -5.83 -2.20
N ASN A 529 -23.72 -5.36 -1.39
CA ASN A 529 -22.34 -5.11 -1.80
C ASN A 529 -21.56 -6.41 -1.61
N VAL A 530 -20.75 -6.83 -2.57
CA VAL A 530 -19.89 -8.01 -2.41
C VAL A 530 -18.44 -7.66 -2.61
N ILE A 531 -17.61 -8.16 -1.69
CA ILE A 531 -16.17 -8.04 -1.76
C ILE A 531 -15.54 -9.43 -1.82
N LEU A 532 -14.57 -9.56 -2.72
CA LEU A 532 -13.67 -10.68 -2.83
C LEU A 532 -12.33 -10.28 -2.23
N ILE A 533 -11.83 -11.08 -1.30
CA ILE A 533 -10.55 -10.85 -0.63
C ILE A 533 -9.54 -11.89 -1.12
N LYS A 534 -8.40 -11.41 -1.63
CA LYS A 534 -7.25 -12.21 -2.04
C LYS A 534 -5.98 -11.61 -1.47
N TYR A 535 -5.07 -12.42 -0.92
CA TYR A 535 -3.74 -11.95 -0.53
C TYR A 535 -2.78 -12.02 -1.73
N PHE A 536 -1.77 -11.15 -1.76
CA PHE A 536 -0.62 -11.32 -2.65
C PHE A 536 0.39 -12.30 -2.06
N ASP A 537 1.11 -13.06 -2.89
CA ASP A 537 2.03 -14.10 -2.43
C ASP A 537 3.11 -13.57 -1.46
N TYR A 538 3.57 -12.33 -1.69
CA TYR A 538 4.53 -11.63 -0.83
C TYR A 538 3.95 -11.06 0.48
N CYS A 539 2.67 -11.29 0.81
CA CYS A 539 2.09 -10.88 2.08
C CYS A 539 2.80 -11.61 3.24
N LYS A 540 3.37 -10.87 4.20
CA LYS A 540 4.12 -11.44 5.35
C LYS A 540 3.39 -11.32 6.68
N LEU A 541 2.09 -11.06 6.62
CA LEU A 541 1.26 -10.89 7.81
C LEU A 541 0.73 -12.26 8.23
N TRP A 542 1.32 -12.83 9.29
CA TRP A 542 0.98 -14.16 9.79
C TRP A 542 0.33 -14.15 11.16
N ARG A 543 0.71 -13.20 12.01
CA ARG A 543 0.24 -13.07 13.40
C ARG A 543 -1.27 -12.85 13.56
N PRO A 544 -1.94 -11.94 12.83
CA PRO A 544 -3.37 -11.72 13.01
C PRO A 544 -4.18 -12.90 12.46
N LYS A 545 -5.16 -13.39 13.22
CA LYS A 545 -6.00 -14.54 12.83
C LYS A 545 -6.72 -14.31 11.50
N TRP A 546 -7.31 -13.12 11.31
CA TRP A 546 -7.95 -12.74 10.05
C TRP A 546 -7.02 -12.78 8.84
N ALA A 547 -5.72 -12.50 9.01
CA ALA A 547 -4.78 -12.44 7.88
C ALA A 547 -4.68 -13.82 7.18
N ARG A 548 -4.74 -14.89 7.97
CA ARG A 548 -4.68 -16.27 7.49
C ARG A 548 -5.98 -16.73 6.83
N GLN A 549 -7.10 -16.05 7.09
CA GLN A 549 -8.43 -16.39 6.59
C GLN A 549 -8.80 -15.70 5.27
N GLY A 550 -7.90 -14.89 4.70
CA GLY A 550 -8.16 -14.20 3.42
C GLY A 550 -8.04 -15.09 2.16
N ARG A 551 -7.97 -16.42 2.29
CA ARG A 551 -7.80 -17.35 1.15
C ARG A 551 -9.17 -17.76 0.61
N GLY A 552 -9.52 -17.28 -0.58
CA GLY A 552 -10.80 -17.64 -1.21
C GLY A 552 -12.02 -17.13 -0.47
N LEU A 553 -11.90 -15.94 0.16
CA LEU A 553 -12.95 -15.36 0.96
C LEU A 553 -13.84 -14.42 0.15
N VAL A 554 -15.15 -14.61 0.25
CA VAL A 554 -16.17 -13.74 -0.33
C VAL A 554 -17.15 -13.32 0.75
N LEU A 555 -17.32 -12.01 0.93
CA LEU A 555 -18.24 -11.40 1.89
C LEU A 555 -19.30 -10.60 1.16
N ALA A 556 -20.54 -10.64 1.66
CA ALA A 556 -21.66 -9.81 1.24
C ALA A 556 -22.10 -8.91 2.39
N GLU A 557 -22.31 -7.62 2.11
CA GLU A 557 -22.89 -6.64 3.02
C GLU A 557 -24.25 -6.23 2.48
N SER A 558 -25.29 -6.41 3.29
CA SER A 558 -26.64 -5.95 2.98
C SER A 558 -26.71 -4.43 2.98
N LYS A 559 -27.23 -3.84 1.91
CA LYS A 559 -27.44 -2.38 1.81
C LYS A 559 -28.56 -1.89 2.71
N GLU A 560 -29.47 -2.76 3.13
CA GLU A 560 -30.64 -2.40 3.95
C GLU A 560 -30.27 -2.25 5.43
N ASP A 561 -29.54 -3.22 5.98
CA ASP A 561 -29.25 -3.30 7.43
C ASP A 561 -27.75 -3.32 7.77
N GLY A 562 -26.86 -3.33 6.77
CA GLY A 562 -25.41 -3.40 6.96
C GLY A 562 -24.91 -4.75 7.47
N SER A 563 -25.75 -5.79 7.49
CA SER A 563 -25.36 -7.12 7.94
C SER A 563 -24.33 -7.73 6.99
N ILE A 564 -23.29 -8.36 7.55
CA ILE A 564 -22.21 -8.99 6.79
C ILE A 564 -22.33 -10.51 6.88
N ILE A 565 -22.38 -11.15 5.71
CA ILE A 565 -22.51 -12.59 5.52
C ILE A 565 -21.30 -13.09 4.72
N CYS A 566 -20.62 -14.11 5.21
CA CYS A 566 -19.62 -14.87 4.46
C CYS A 566 -20.35 -15.78 3.46
N LEU A 567 -20.09 -15.60 2.17
CA LEU A 567 -20.64 -16.46 1.12
C LEU A 567 -19.70 -17.64 0.85
N LYS A 568 -18.39 -17.43 0.96
CA LYS A 568 -17.39 -18.44 0.62
C LYS A 568 -16.17 -18.31 1.50
N SER A 569 -15.67 -19.42 2.02
CA SER A 569 -14.43 -19.49 2.78
C SER A 569 -13.74 -20.81 2.48
N LEU A 570 -12.57 -20.78 1.85
CA LEU A 570 -11.79 -22.00 1.59
C LEU A 570 -10.85 -22.28 2.77
N LEU A 571 -9.93 -23.25 2.65
CA LEU A 571 -8.92 -23.47 3.67
C LEU A 571 -8.04 -22.24 3.90
N GLN A 572 -7.52 -22.10 5.12
CA GLN A 572 -6.66 -20.99 5.52
C GLN A 572 -5.33 -20.98 4.74
N ARG A 573 -4.66 -19.83 4.75
CA ARG A 573 -3.28 -19.71 4.28
C ARG A 573 -2.33 -20.31 5.34
N GLY A 574 -1.41 -21.15 4.89
CA GLY A 574 -0.38 -21.75 5.72
C GLY A 574 0.98 -21.15 5.46
N ALA A 575 1.71 -20.87 6.54
CA ALA A 575 3.11 -20.52 6.47
C ALA A 575 3.92 -21.74 6.00
N GLU A 576 4.99 -21.48 5.25
CA GLU A 576 5.99 -22.52 5.03
C GLU A 576 6.78 -22.67 6.33
N VAL A 577 6.99 -23.92 6.73
CA VAL A 577 7.85 -24.30 7.84
C VAL A 577 8.94 -25.22 7.30
N ILE A 578 10.10 -25.20 7.94
CA ILE A 578 11.24 -26.02 7.54
C ILE A 578 11.57 -26.99 8.67
N THR A 579 12.17 -28.12 8.32
CA THR A 579 12.62 -29.16 9.24
C THR A 579 14.13 -29.13 9.40
N GLY A 580 14.69 -29.90 10.35
CA GLY A 580 16.14 -30.05 10.51
C GLY A 580 16.86 -30.50 9.23
N LEU A 581 16.21 -31.31 8.38
CA LEU A 581 16.76 -31.76 7.09
C LEU A 581 16.99 -30.59 6.11
N HIS A 582 16.10 -29.61 6.09
CA HIS A 582 16.22 -28.42 5.23
C HIS A 582 17.44 -27.58 5.61
N LEU A 583 17.65 -27.43 6.91
CA LEU A 583 18.77 -26.67 7.47
C LEU A 583 20.11 -27.33 7.12
N SER A 584 20.21 -28.66 7.21
CA SER A 584 21.42 -29.38 6.79
C SER A 584 21.72 -29.23 5.30
N GLU A 585 20.70 -29.00 4.46
CA GLU A 585 20.85 -28.76 3.02
C GLU A 585 21.04 -27.28 2.62
N GLY A 586 21.19 -26.39 3.62
CA GLY A 586 21.42 -24.96 3.42
C GLY A 586 20.17 -24.15 3.07
N ILE A 587 18.96 -24.67 3.34
CA ILE A 587 17.69 -23.96 3.19
C ILE A 587 17.35 -23.27 4.52
N GLU A 588 18.02 -22.14 4.78
CA GLU A 588 17.89 -21.41 6.06
C GLU A 588 16.65 -20.49 6.13
N LYS A 589 16.12 -20.12 4.96
CA LYS A 589 15.02 -19.15 4.82
C LYS A 589 14.18 -19.52 3.62
N THR A 590 12.89 -19.25 3.72
CA THR A 590 11.95 -19.39 2.60
C THR A 590 11.26 -18.06 2.31
N GLU A 591 10.27 -18.06 1.42
CA GLU A 591 9.47 -16.86 1.15
C GLU A 591 8.74 -16.37 2.41
N THR A 592 8.36 -17.31 3.26
CA THR A 592 7.51 -17.06 4.42
C THR A 592 8.20 -17.41 5.73
N TYR A 593 9.21 -18.30 5.76
CA TYR A 593 10.01 -18.66 6.94
C TYR A 593 11.23 -17.77 7.14
N ASN A 594 11.41 -17.22 8.35
CA ASN A 594 12.68 -16.60 8.76
C ASN A 594 12.92 -16.81 10.28
N PRO A 595 13.97 -17.54 10.68
CA PRO A 595 14.21 -17.86 12.09
C PRO A 595 14.52 -16.63 12.94
N ASN A 596 14.97 -15.53 12.31
CA ASN A 596 15.27 -14.27 13.00
C ASN A 596 14.04 -13.35 13.16
N LYS A 597 12.86 -13.81 12.75
CA LYS A 597 11.63 -12.99 12.74
C LYS A 597 10.41 -13.76 13.24
N LEU A 598 10.55 -14.56 14.29
CA LEU A 598 9.43 -15.36 14.82
C LEU A 598 8.25 -14.50 15.31
N GLU A 599 8.48 -13.24 15.66
CA GLU A 599 7.44 -12.32 16.14
C GLU A 599 6.33 -12.03 15.11
N ILE A 600 6.56 -12.34 13.83
CA ILE A 600 5.59 -12.14 12.75
C ILE A 600 4.51 -13.20 12.71
N TYR A 601 4.72 -14.36 13.35
CA TYR A 601 3.75 -15.46 13.42
C TYR A 601 2.88 -15.35 14.68
N ASP A 602 1.74 -16.03 14.67
CA ASP A 602 0.97 -16.26 15.87
C ASP A 602 1.67 -17.26 16.80
N ASP A 603 1.17 -17.40 18.03
CA ASP A 603 1.84 -18.19 19.06
C ASP A 603 1.80 -19.69 18.77
N GLU A 604 0.77 -20.19 18.08
CA GLU A 604 0.68 -21.60 17.71
C GLU A 604 1.67 -21.93 16.59
N GLN A 605 1.74 -21.09 15.56
CA GLN A 605 2.72 -21.24 14.48
C GLN A 605 4.17 -21.16 14.98
N LYS A 606 4.46 -20.29 15.96
CA LYS A 606 5.79 -20.25 16.60
C LYS A 606 6.13 -21.57 17.27
N LYS A 607 5.20 -22.15 18.02
CA LYS A 607 5.41 -23.45 18.69
C LYS A 607 5.70 -24.54 17.66
N VAL A 608 4.93 -24.60 16.56
CA VAL A 608 5.15 -25.56 15.48
C VAL A 608 6.54 -25.40 14.87
N ILE A 609 6.93 -24.17 14.52
CA ILE A 609 8.27 -23.86 13.99
C ILE A 609 9.38 -24.31 14.95
N GLN A 610 9.26 -23.94 16.22
CA GLN A 610 10.26 -24.27 17.24
C GLN A 610 10.41 -25.78 17.44
N LYS A 611 9.30 -26.53 17.40
CA LYS A 611 9.30 -27.99 17.52
C LYS A 611 9.89 -28.69 16.29
N LEU A 612 9.65 -28.18 15.09
CA LEU A 612 10.25 -28.72 13.85
C LEU A 612 11.75 -28.43 13.73
N ASP A 613 12.22 -27.34 14.36
CA ASP A 613 13.64 -26.94 14.46
C ASP A 613 14.16 -27.07 15.91
N TYR A 614 13.75 -28.14 16.60
CA TYR A 614 13.95 -28.28 18.05
C TYR A 614 15.44 -28.21 18.47
N LYS A 615 16.36 -28.68 17.62
CA LYS A 615 17.81 -28.65 17.87
C LYS A 615 18.35 -27.23 17.90
N SER A 616 17.92 -26.34 16.99
CA SER A 616 18.39 -24.95 16.95
C SER A 616 17.79 -24.11 18.07
N PHE A 617 16.57 -24.43 18.49
CA PHE A 617 15.86 -23.70 19.57
C PHE A 617 16.09 -24.29 20.97
N GLY A 618 16.71 -25.46 21.09
CA GLY A 618 16.95 -26.13 22.37
C GLY A 618 15.64 -26.53 23.09
N VAL A 619 14.62 -26.91 22.32
CA VAL A 619 13.32 -27.37 22.82
C VAL A 619 13.12 -28.86 22.55
N ASP A 620 12.04 -29.43 23.07
CA ASP A 620 11.63 -30.81 22.79
C ASP A 620 10.95 -30.91 21.42
N GLY A 621 11.28 -31.96 20.65
CA GLY A 621 10.75 -32.23 19.31
C GLY A 621 9.39 -32.92 19.29
N ASN A 622 8.78 -33.19 20.45
CA ASN A 622 7.45 -33.80 20.56
C ASN A 622 6.36 -32.92 19.95
N ILE A 623 5.66 -33.45 18.94
CA ILE A 623 4.60 -32.75 18.20
C ILE A 623 3.55 -33.75 17.70
N GLU A 624 2.28 -33.50 18.01
CA GLU A 624 1.17 -34.25 17.40
C GLU A 624 0.78 -33.57 16.09
N MET A 625 1.20 -34.15 14.98
CA MET A 625 1.05 -33.55 13.66
C MET A 625 0.54 -34.57 12.65
N TYR A 626 -0.45 -34.18 11.86
CA TYR A 626 -0.87 -34.91 10.68
C TYR A 626 -0.15 -34.36 9.46
N LEU A 627 0.45 -35.23 8.66
CA LEU A 627 1.00 -34.87 7.36
C LEU A 627 0.10 -35.42 6.27
N THR A 628 -0.23 -34.60 5.29
CA THR A 628 -0.91 -35.03 4.08
C THR A 628 -0.08 -34.67 2.87
N GLY A 629 -0.09 -35.53 1.84
CA GLY A 629 0.58 -35.28 0.57
C GLY A 629 0.26 -33.88 0.05
N LYS A 630 1.30 -33.10 -0.25
CA LYS A 630 1.16 -31.77 -0.85
C LYS A 630 1.30 -31.93 -2.35
N VAL A 631 0.21 -31.61 -3.03
CA VAL A 631 0.15 -31.60 -4.48
C VAL A 631 0.40 -30.17 -4.99
N ASP A 632 1.15 -30.07 -6.09
CA ASP A 632 1.42 -28.83 -6.79
C ASP A 632 0.39 -28.66 -7.91
N GLY A 633 -0.79 -28.18 -7.53
CA GLY A 633 -1.94 -28.03 -8.41
C GLY A 633 -2.62 -26.66 -8.29
N SER A 634 -3.88 -26.60 -8.72
CA SER A 634 -4.73 -25.44 -8.53
C SER A 634 -5.83 -25.72 -7.52
N LEU A 635 -5.89 -24.88 -6.47
CA LEU A 635 -6.98 -24.92 -5.48
C LEU A 635 -8.31 -24.55 -6.14
N CYS A 636 -9.22 -25.53 -6.18
CA CYS A 636 -10.59 -25.40 -6.62
C CYS A 636 -11.55 -25.51 -5.43
N GLY A 637 -12.52 -24.60 -5.35
CA GLY A 637 -13.57 -24.62 -4.35
C GLY A 637 -14.92 -24.96 -4.98
N VAL A 638 -15.61 -25.97 -4.46
CA VAL A 638 -17.01 -26.25 -4.77
C VAL A 638 -17.85 -25.85 -3.56
N THR A 639 -18.59 -24.76 -3.65
CA THR A 639 -19.42 -24.27 -2.53
C THR A 639 -20.86 -24.70 -2.72
N LEU A 640 -21.40 -25.39 -1.73
CA LEU A 640 -22.78 -25.83 -1.66
C LEU A 640 -23.56 -24.82 -0.81
N TYR A 641 -24.58 -24.21 -1.37
CA TYR A 641 -25.48 -23.29 -0.68
C TYR A 641 -26.81 -24.01 -0.46
N PRO A 642 -27.12 -24.45 0.77
CA PRO A 642 -28.39 -25.12 1.07
C PRO A 642 -29.57 -24.18 0.91
N LYS A 643 -30.73 -24.71 0.48
CA LYS A 643 -32.00 -23.96 0.39
C LYS A 643 -32.40 -23.31 1.73
N SER A 644 -31.95 -23.86 2.87
CA SER A 644 -32.21 -23.32 4.21
C SER A 644 -31.27 -22.18 4.65
N ALA A 645 -30.17 -21.93 3.92
CA ALA A 645 -29.18 -20.91 4.28
C ALA A 645 -29.49 -19.55 3.63
N LYS A 646 -29.31 -18.44 4.36
CA LYS A 646 -29.49 -17.07 3.84
C LYS A 646 -28.70 -16.79 2.55
N SER A 647 -27.53 -17.41 2.40
CA SER A 647 -26.67 -17.23 1.22
C SER A 647 -27.25 -17.84 -0.07
N TYR A 648 -28.22 -18.75 0.02
CA TYR A 648 -28.85 -19.36 -1.16
C TYR A 648 -29.48 -18.30 -2.07
N ASP A 649 -30.40 -17.51 -1.52
CA ASP A 649 -31.10 -16.46 -2.28
C ASP A 649 -30.13 -15.38 -2.75
N ILE A 650 -29.15 -15.02 -1.90
CA ILE A 650 -28.12 -14.03 -2.25
C ILE A 650 -27.34 -14.47 -3.50
N VAL A 651 -26.89 -15.72 -3.53
CA VAL A 651 -26.08 -16.25 -4.64
C VAL A 651 -26.90 -16.38 -5.92
N ILE A 652 -28.14 -16.89 -5.84
CA ILE A 652 -29.04 -16.98 -7.00
C ILE A 652 -29.27 -15.61 -7.61
N ASN A 653 -29.60 -14.62 -6.78
CA ASN A 653 -29.88 -13.27 -7.24
C ASN A 653 -28.65 -12.64 -7.89
N ILE A 654 -27.46 -12.79 -7.29
CA ILE A 654 -26.21 -12.30 -7.86
C ILE A 654 -25.95 -12.94 -9.23
N ILE A 655 -25.95 -14.27 -9.32
CA ILE A 655 -25.57 -14.97 -10.55
C ILE A 655 -26.56 -14.72 -11.69
N ASN A 656 -27.87 -14.74 -11.41
CA ASN A 656 -28.88 -14.47 -12.44
C ASN A 656 -28.81 -13.03 -12.94
N ASN A 657 -28.71 -12.04 -12.03
CA ASN A 657 -28.62 -10.63 -12.43
C ASN A 657 -27.34 -10.34 -13.21
N GLU A 658 -26.21 -10.89 -12.79
CA GLU A 658 -24.94 -10.74 -13.51
C GLU A 658 -24.98 -11.43 -14.88
N PHE A 659 -25.59 -12.62 -14.98
CA PHE A 659 -25.71 -13.35 -16.24
C PHE A 659 -26.49 -12.53 -17.28
N GLU A 660 -27.68 -12.03 -16.92
CA GLU A 660 -28.49 -11.21 -17.83
C GLU A 660 -27.76 -9.91 -18.24
N TYR A 661 -27.08 -9.26 -17.29
CA TYR A 661 -26.30 -8.07 -17.58
C TYR A 661 -25.11 -8.35 -18.52
N ALA A 662 -24.33 -9.41 -18.25
CA ALA A 662 -23.19 -9.79 -19.06
C ALA A 662 -23.61 -10.24 -20.46
N LYS A 663 -24.73 -10.95 -20.57
CA LYS A 663 -25.35 -11.34 -21.84
C LYS A 663 -25.70 -10.11 -22.67
N LYS A 664 -26.41 -9.15 -22.07
CA LYS A 664 -26.76 -7.89 -22.73
C LYS A 664 -25.52 -7.11 -23.20
N ILE A 665 -24.50 -6.95 -22.35
CA ILE A 665 -23.25 -6.27 -22.73
C ILE A 665 -22.58 -6.97 -23.90
N TYR A 666 -22.52 -8.30 -23.89
CA TYR A 666 -21.90 -9.05 -24.99
C TYR A 666 -22.71 -8.92 -26.30
N GLU A 667 -24.04 -8.93 -26.21
CA GLU A 667 -24.92 -8.70 -27.36
C GLU A 667 -24.76 -7.29 -27.94
N ASP A 668 -24.59 -6.28 -27.07
CA ASP A 668 -24.34 -4.88 -27.44
C ASP A 668 -22.91 -4.66 -27.97
N ASP A 669 -21.90 -5.33 -27.42
CA ASP A 669 -20.48 -5.24 -27.77
C ASP A 669 -19.79 -6.62 -27.75
N LYS A 670 -19.68 -7.23 -28.93
CA LYS A 670 -19.18 -8.59 -29.17
C LYS A 670 -17.66 -8.74 -29.06
N ASN A 671 -17.00 -7.97 -28.20
CA ASN A 671 -15.57 -8.11 -27.96
C ASN A 671 -15.24 -9.37 -27.14
N GLU A 672 -13.98 -9.81 -27.23
CA GLU A 672 -13.49 -11.05 -26.60
C GLU A 672 -13.61 -11.02 -25.06
N GLN A 673 -13.38 -9.86 -24.44
CA GLN A 673 -13.43 -9.72 -22.98
C GLN A 673 -14.86 -9.87 -22.43
N ASN A 674 -15.85 -9.33 -23.15
CA ASN A 674 -17.27 -9.48 -22.82
C ASN A 674 -17.74 -10.92 -23.02
N LEU A 675 -17.31 -11.57 -24.10
CA LEU A 675 -17.59 -12.99 -24.34
C LEU A 675 -17.05 -13.87 -23.20
N LYS A 676 -15.81 -13.64 -22.77
CA LYS A 676 -15.18 -14.37 -21.65
C LYS A 676 -15.96 -14.21 -20.34
N ASN A 677 -16.40 -12.98 -20.04
CA ASN A 677 -17.22 -12.73 -18.85
C ASN A 677 -18.59 -13.43 -18.91
N TYR A 678 -19.27 -13.34 -20.06
CA TYR A 678 -20.53 -14.04 -20.31
C TYR A 678 -20.38 -15.56 -20.15
N GLN A 679 -19.35 -16.17 -20.76
CA GLN A 679 -19.08 -17.61 -20.65
C GLN A 679 -18.78 -18.06 -19.21
N SER A 680 -18.08 -17.24 -18.42
CA SER A 680 -17.86 -17.53 -16.99
C SER A 680 -19.17 -17.61 -16.19
N LEU A 681 -20.15 -16.77 -16.52
CA LEU A 681 -21.47 -16.77 -15.88
C LEU A 681 -22.37 -17.90 -16.41
N GLU A 682 -22.33 -18.17 -17.72
CA GLU A 682 -23.01 -19.31 -18.35
C GLU A 682 -22.58 -20.63 -17.68
N PHE A 683 -21.27 -20.79 -17.46
CA PHE A 683 -20.72 -21.93 -16.73
C PHE A 683 -21.33 -22.05 -15.33
N ALA A 684 -21.29 -20.99 -14.52
CA ALA A 684 -21.85 -20.99 -13.16
C ALA A 684 -23.36 -21.28 -13.15
N LYS A 685 -24.11 -20.64 -14.07
CA LYS A 685 -25.55 -20.80 -14.18
C LYS A 685 -25.96 -22.23 -14.55
N THR A 686 -25.18 -22.91 -15.39
CA THR A 686 -25.44 -24.31 -15.77
C THR A 686 -25.50 -25.23 -14.55
N PHE A 687 -24.59 -25.06 -13.57
CA PHE A 687 -24.61 -25.87 -12.34
C PHE A 687 -25.82 -25.53 -11.45
N ILE A 688 -26.20 -24.26 -11.35
CA ILE A 688 -27.37 -23.83 -10.57
C ILE A 688 -28.66 -24.39 -11.18
N ASP A 689 -28.86 -24.18 -12.48
CA ASP A 689 -30.05 -24.62 -13.20
C ASP A 689 -30.18 -26.15 -13.14
N LYS A 690 -29.06 -26.87 -13.24
CA LYS A 690 -29.04 -28.33 -13.13
C LYS A 690 -29.39 -28.82 -11.71
N ALA A 691 -28.90 -28.15 -10.68
CA ALA A 691 -29.25 -28.50 -9.30
C ALA A 691 -30.74 -28.27 -9.00
N ILE A 692 -31.33 -27.23 -9.59
CA ILE A 692 -32.77 -26.94 -9.50
C ILE A 692 -33.58 -28.00 -10.27
N GLU A 693 -33.15 -28.36 -11.49
CA GLU A 693 -33.79 -29.41 -12.30
C GLU A 693 -33.84 -30.76 -11.57
N LEU A 694 -32.77 -31.10 -10.85
CA LEU A 694 -32.66 -32.34 -10.06
C LEU A 694 -33.28 -32.25 -8.66
N ASP A 695 -33.90 -31.11 -8.31
CA ASP A 695 -34.46 -30.80 -6.99
C ASP A 695 -33.49 -31.08 -5.81
N LEU A 696 -32.23 -30.70 -5.97
CA LEU A 696 -31.24 -30.88 -4.91
C LEU A 696 -31.52 -29.95 -3.71
N PRO A 697 -31.10 -30.33 -2.48
CA PRO A 697 -31.27 -29.50 -1.29
C PRO A 697 -30.33 -28.28 -1.25
N PHE A 698 -29.47 -28.12 -2.25
CA PHE A 698 -28.49 -27.03 -2.37
C PHE A 698 -28.28 -26.65 -3.84
N ILE A 699 -27.66 -25.49 -4.07
CA ILE A 699 -27.04 -25.15 -5.36
C ILE A 699 -25.50 -25.16 -5.21
N PRO A 700 -24.75 -25.73 -6.17
CA PRO A 700 -23.29 -25.70 -6.15
C PRO A 700 -22.73 -24.57 -7.01
N LEU A 701 -21.60 -24.00 -6.57
CA LEU A 701 -20.79 -23.07 -7.36
C LEU A 701 -19.32 -23.48 -7.34
N ILE A 702 -18.74 -23.65 -8.53
CA ILE A 702 -17.31 -23.95 -8.69
C ILE A 702 -16.53 -22.63 -8.81
N SER A 703 -15.39 -22.55 -8.13
CA SER A 703 -14.57 -21.35 -8.05
C SER A 703 -13.09 -21.66 -7.89
N SER A 704 -12.23 -20.69 -8.20
CA SER A 704 -10.81 -20.77 -7.81
C SER A 704 -10.59 -20.11 -6.44
N GLN A 705 -9.37 -20.19 -5.91
CA GLN A 705 -8.96 -19.38 -4.76
C GLN A 705 -9.23 -17.87 -4.98
N GLY A 706 -9.05 -17.37 -6.19
CA GLY A 706 -9.02 -15.94 -6.47
C GLY A 706 -10.32 -15.39 -7.06
N THR A 707 -11.42 -16.14 -7.05
CA THR A 707 -12.64 -15.75 -7.77
C THR A 707 -13.90 -16.19 -7.02
N PHE A 708 -15.03 -15.49 -7.18
CA PHE A 708 -16.31 -15.94 -6.63
C PHE A 708 -16.87 -17.15 -7.40
N ARG A 709 -16.74 -17.13 -8.75
CA ARG A 709 -17.04 -18.22 -9.69
C ARG A 709 -15.80 -18.56 -10.53
N LEU A 710 -15.77 -19.71 -11.18
CA LEU A 710 -14.62 -20.10 -12.02
C LEU A 710 -14.50 -19.18 -13.25
N GLY A 711 -13.33 -18.57 -13.44
CA GLY A 711 -13.02 -17.77 -14.62
C GLY A 711 -12.80 -18.64 -15.85
N ASP A 712 -13.05 -18.09 -17.04
CA ASP A 712 -12.95 -18.75 -18.35
C ASP A 712 -11.61 -19.49 -18.54
N LEU A 713 -10.49 -18.86 -18.16
CA LEU A 713 -9.16 -19.44 -18.29
C LEU A 713 -8.96 -20.75 -17.50
N MET A 714 -9.75 -20.96 -16.44
CA MET A 714 -9.64 -22.14 -15.57
C MET A 714 -10.69 -23.22 -15.87
N HIS A 715 -11.63 -22.96 -16.78
CA HIS A 715 -12.69 -23.92 -17.13
C HIS A 715 -12.09 -25.22 -17.68
N GLY A 716 -11.27 -25.10 -18.72
CA GLY A 716 -10.66 -26.28 -19.37
C GLY A 716 -9.81 -27.10 -18.41
N TYR A 717 -9.00 -26.44 -17.57
CA TYR A 717 -8.18 -27.11 -16.57
C TYR A 717 -9.03 -27.85 -15.51
N THR A 718 -10.02 -27.16 -14.94
CA THR A 718 -10.87 -27.75 -13.88
C THR A 718 -11.73 -28.89 -14.41
N ILE A 719 -12.33 -28.76 -15.59
CA ILE A 719 -13.11 -29.82 -16.21
C ILE A 719 -12.24 -31.03 -16.56
N THR A 720 -11.05 -30.80 -17.14
CA THR A 720 -10.11 -31.90 -17.41
C THR A 720 -9.75 -32.64 -16.12
N ALA A 721 -9.45 -31.91 -15.04
CA ALA A 721 -9.13 -32.49 -13.75
C ALA A 721 -10.29 -33.30 -13.15
N ILE A 722 -11.55 -32.83 -13.26
CA ILE A 722 -12.73 -33.59 -12.82
C ILE A 722 -12.90 -34.87 -13.66
N LEU A 723 -12.89 -34.76 -14.99
CA LEU A 723 -13.11 -35.91 -15.88
C LEU A 723 -12.02 -36.97 -15.73
N THR A 724 -10.75 -36.56 -15.73
CA THR A 724 -9.60 -37.48 -15.61
C THR A 724 -9.39 -37.97 -14.17
N GLY A 725 -9.63 -37.12 -13.17
CA GLY A 725 -9.34 -37.40 -11.77
C GLY A 725 -10.47 -38.12 -11.04
N LEU A 726 -11.71 -37.63 -11.18
CA LEU A 726 -12.91 -38.18 -10.51
C LEU A 726 -13.56 -39.28 -11.35
N PHE A 727 -13.80 -39.03 -12.64
CA PHE A 727 -14.48 -40.00 -13.53
C PHE A 727 -13.53 -40.94 -14.27
N LYS A 728 -12.21 -40.78 -14.11
CA LYS A 728 -11.16 -41.61 -14.72
C LYS A 728 -11.24 -41.70 -16.25
N ILE A 729 -11.77 -40.67 -16.90
CA ILE A 729 -11.83 -40.57 -18.36
C ILE A 729 -10.43 -40.23 -18.90
N PRO A 730 -9.87 -41.00 -19.85
CA PRO A 730 -8.61 -40.65 -20.50
C PRO A 730 -8.67 -39.27 -21.17
N ILE A 731 -7.62 -38.46 -21.05
CA ILE A 731 -7.61 -37.09 -21.60
C ILE A 731 -7.86 -37.05 -23.12
N GLN A 732 -7.48 -38.13 -23.83
CA GLN A 732 -7.66 -38.28 -25.28
C GLN A 732 -9.13 -38.52 -25.68
N GLU A 733 -9.98 -38.95 -24.76
CA GLU A 733 -11.41 -39.20 -24.98
C GLU A 733 -12.26 -37.95 -24.71
N ILE A 734 -11.67 -36.88 -24.18
CA ILE A 734 -12.37 -35.61 -23.94
C ILE A 734 -12.46 -34.84 -25.26
N ASP A 735 -13.69 -34.49 -25.67
CA ASP A 735 -13.91 -33.65 -26.83
C ASP A 735 -13.38 -32.23 -26.58
N HIS A 736 -12.25 -31.93 -27.19
CA HIS A 736 -11.55 -30.65 -27.09
C HIS A 736 -11.92 -29.68 -28.22
N THR A 737 -12.80 -30.08 -29.14
CA THR A 737 -13.28 -29.23 -30.23
C THR A 737 -14.42 -28.30 -29.78
N ASP A 738 -15.10 -28.66 -28.69
CA ASP A 738 -16.18 -27.88 -28.08
C ASP A 738 -15.71 -27.10 -26.83
N LYS A 739 -16.58 -26.24 -26.30
CA LYS A 739 -16.37 -25.54 -25.03
C LYS A 739 -16.26 -26.54 -23.86
N PRO A 740 -15.45 -26.24 -22.82
CA PRO A 740 -15.32 -27.10 -21.65
C PRO A 740 -16.63 -27.53 -20.98
N ILE A 741 -17.62 -26.64 -20.89
CA ILE A 741 -18.91 -26.99 -20.30
C ILE A 741 -19.68 -28.04 -21.13
N ASN A 742 -19.57 -27.99 -22.46
CA ASN A 742 -20.26 -28.93 -23.33
C ASN A 742 -19.65 -30.32 -23.24
N ALA A 743 -18.32 -30.41 -23.17
CA ALA A 743 -17.61 -31.68 -22.91
C ALA A 743 -17.96 -32.26 -21.52
N PHE A 744 -18.33 -31.42 -20.56
CA PHE A 744 -18.72 -31.84 -19.22
C PHE A 744 -20.20 -32.23 -19.08
N ASN A 745 -21.09 -31.67 -19.91
CA ASN A 745 -22.54 -31.88 -19.83
C ASN A 745 -22.99 -33.35 -19.75
N PRO A 746 -22.37 -34.32 -20.47
CA PRO A 746 -22.73 -35.74 -20.31
C PRO A 746 -22.53 -36.27 -18.88
N TYR A 747 -21.63 -35.67 -18.11
CA TYR A 747 -21.22 -36.12 -16.77
C TYR A 747 -21.78 -35.24 -15.64
N ILE A 748 -22.48 -34.14 -15.96
CA ILE A 748 -22.93 -33.17 -14.96
C ILE A 748 -23.89 -33.80 -13.94
N ASN A 749 -24.78 -34.70 -14.37
CA ASN A 749 -25.70 -35.43 -13.48
C ASN A 749 -24.96 -36.29 -12.47
N ASP A 750 -23.94 -37.03 -12.93
CA ASP A 750 -23.14 -37.88 -12.07
C ASP A 750 -22.34 -37.05 -11.07
N PHE A 751 -21.82 -35.90 -11.52
CA PHE A 751 -21.15 -34.97 -10.64
C PHE A 751 -22.08 -34.40 -9.56
N MET A 752 -23.29 -33.98 -9.95
CA MET A 752 -24.31 -33.53 -8.99
C MET A 752 -24.69 -34.62 -7.99
N ASN A 753 -24.83 -35.86 -8.44
CA ASN A 753 -25.11 -37.01 -7.58
C ASN A 753 -23.95 -37.28 -6.59
N VAL A 754 -22.70 -37.16 -7.03
CA VAL A 754 -21.52 -37.24 -6.15
C VAL A 754 -21.57 -36.16 -5.07
N LEU A 755 -21.86 -34.91 -5.42
CA LEU A 755 -22.01 -33.82 -4.45
C LEU A 755 -23.18 -34.08 -3.49
N PHE A 756 -24.30 -34.60 -3.99
CA PHE A 756 -25.47 -34.93 -3.18
C PHE A 756 -25.16 -36.04 -2.17
N LYS A 757 -24.47 -37.12 -2.59
CA LYS A 757 -24.04 -38.19 -1.69
C LYS A 757 -23.12 -37.69 -0.58
N PHE A 758 -22.20 -36.77 -0.90
CA PHE A 758 -21.37 -36.13 0.11
C PHE A 758 -22.24 -35.35 1.10
N TYR A 759 -23.07 -34.42 0.57
CA TYR A 759 -23.95 -33.56 1.37
C TYR A 759 -24.88 -34.36 2.29
N ASP A 760 -25.51 -35.42 1.78
CA ASP A 760 -26.48 -36.22 2.54
C ASP A 760 -25.84 -37.06 3.65
N ASN A 761 -24.55 -37.33 3.58
CA ASN A 761 -23.81 -38.04 4.62
C ASN A 761 -23.11 -37.12 5.63
N MET A 762 -23.24 -35.80 5.48
CA MET A 762 -22.82 -34.84 6.50
C MET A 762 -23.80 -34.82 7.68
N GLU A 763 -23.36 -34.37 8.86
CA GLU A 763 -24.26 -34.15 9.99
C GLU A 763 -25.26 -33.02 9.71
N ASP A 764 -26.48 -33.11 10.27
CA ASP A 764 -27.56 -32.15 10.02
C ASP A 764 -27.21 -30.71 10.39
N ILE A 765 -26.35 -30.52 11.39
CA ILE A 765 -25.84 -29.20 11.76
C ILE A 765 -25.07 -28.53 10.61
N TYR A 766 -24.37 -29.32 9.78
CA TYR A 766 -23.63 -28.82 8.63
C TYR A 766 -24.53 -28.66 7.40
N LYS A 767 -25.49 -29.56 7.18
CA LYS A 767 -26.45 -29.51 6.05
C LYS A 767 -27.22 -28.19 5.99
N ASN A 768 -27.53 -27.59 7.13
CA ASN A 768 -28.28 -26.33 7.22
C ASN A 768 -27.43 -25.07 7.02
N SER A 769 -26.15 -25.22 6.70
CA SER A 769 -25.21 -24.12 6.53
C SER A 769 -24.45 -24.24 5.22
N THR A 770 -23.93 -23.11 4.74
CA THR A 770 -23.08 -23.13 3.54
C THR A 770 -21.81 -23.92 3.81
N MET A 771 -21.43 -24.74 2.82
CA MET A 771 -20.24 -25.58 2.86
C MET A 771 -19.35 -25.30 1.67
N SER A 772 -18.08 -25.01 1.90
CA SER A 772 -17.09 -24.85 0.83
C SER A 772 -16.12 -26.03 0.82
N LEU A 773 -16.31 -26.95 -0.12
CA LEU A 773 -15.43 -28.09 -0.33
C LEU A 773 -14.18 -27.62 -1.08
N SER A 774 -13.00 -27.95 -0.55
CA SER A 774 -11.71 -27.60 -1.15
C SER A 774 -11.12 -28.82 -1.84
N PHE A 775 -10.73 -28.65 -3.10
CA PHE A 775 -10.08 -29.67 -3.92
C PHE A 775 -8.78 -29.13 -4.48
N GLU A 776 -7.79 -30.01 -4.65
CA GLU A 776 -6.66 -29.73 -5.52
C GLU A 776 -6.92 -30.32 -6.90
N THR A 777 -6.77 -29.49 -7.93
CA THR A 777 -6.94 -29.92 -9.33
C THR A 777 -5.57 -30.05 -10.00
N VAL A 778 -5.36 -31.18 -10.66
CA VAL A 778 -4.14 -31.46 -11.44
C VAL A 778 -4.57 -32.04 -12.79
N CYS A 779 -4.01 -31.52 -13.87
CA CYS A 779 -4.13 -32.13 -15.18
C CYS A 779 -2.88 -32.97 -15.51
N PRO A 780 -3.01 -34.09 -16.26
CA PRO A 780 -1.88 -34.85 -16.77
C PRO A 780 -0.85 -33.94 -17.44
N LYS A 781 0.42 -34.06 -17.04
CA LYS A 781 1.56 -33.29 -17.55
C LYS A 781 1.38 -31.78 -17.51
N ARG A 782 0.54 -31.28 -16.58
CA ARG A 782 0.13 -29.87 -16.43
C ARG A 782 -0.69 -29.34 -17.61
N THR A 783 -1.20 -30.22 -18.47
CA THR A 783 -1.86 -29.86 -19.74
C THR A 783 -3.33 -30.23 -19.71
N CYS A 784 -4.21 -29.26 -19.92
CA CYS A 784 -5.65 -29.54 -20.03
C CYS A 784 -6.01 -30.11 -21.42
N ALA A 785 -7.23 -30.64 -21.59
CA ALA A 785 -7.68 -31.20 -22.87
C ALA A 785 -7.64 -30.20 -24.04
N TRP A 786 -7.70 -28.89 -23.77
CA TRP A 786 -7.58 -27.80 -24.76
C TRP A 786 -6.13 -27.38 -25.02
N SER A 787 -5.16 -28.24 -24.73
CA SER A 787 -3.73 -28.02 -24.96
C SER A 787 -3.12 -26.81 -24.23
N VAL A 788 -3.78 -26.30 -23.20
CA VAL A 788 -3.22 -25.23 -22.34
C VAL A 788 -2.33 -25.88 -21.29
N VAL A 789 -1.05 -25.48 -21.29
CA VAL A 789 -0.04 -25.93 -20.31
C VAL A 789 0.09 -24.91 -19.19
N HIS A 790 -0.10 -25.35 -17.95
CA HIS A 790 0.08 -24.54 -16.75
C HIS A 790 1.54 -24.56 -16.30
N THR A 791 2.34 -23.65 -16.85
CA THR A 791 3.79 -23.57 -16.65
C THR A 791 4.18 -23.04 -15.27
N GLU A 792 3.23 -22.44 -14.54
CA GLU A 792 3.39 -21.99 -13.16
C GLU A 792 3.55 -23.15 -12.17
N LEU A 793 3.11 -24.36 -12.52
CA LEU A 793 3.27 -25.56 -11.70
C LEU A 793 4.67 -26.16 -11.90
N ALA A 794 5.38 -26.35 -10.80
CA ALA A 794 6.74 -26.86 -10.72
C ALA A 794 6.82 -28.39 -10.82
N VAL A 795 5.75 -29.11 -10.49
CA VAL A 795 5.69 -30.58 -10.56
C VAL A 795 4.75 -31.04 -11.68
N SER A 796 5.17 -32.06 -12.41
CA SER A 796 4.41 -32.71 -13.47
C SER A 796 4.01 -34.13 -13.06
N TYR A 797 2.71 -34.42 -13.16
CA TYR A 797 2.13 -35.72 -12.83
C TYR A 797 1.60 -36.40 -14.09
N ASP A 798 1.71 -37.73 -14.21
CA ASP A 798 1.22 -38.45 -15.40
C ASP A 798 -0.30 -38.57 -15.43
N ILE A 799 -0.95 -38.47 -14.26
CA ILE A 799 -2.38 -38.63 -14.09
C ILE A 799 -3.02 -37.32 -13.64
N GLY A 800 -4.29 -37.14 -14.03
CA GLY A 800 -5.12 -36.05 -13.55
C GLY A 800 -5.67 -36.36 -12.17
N ARG A 801 -5.98 -35.32 -11.40
CA ARG A 801 -6.48 -35.43 -10.04
C ARG A 801 -7.55 -34.39 -9.74
N PHE A 802 -8.54 -34.83 -8.98
CA PHE A 802 -9.55 -33.98 -8.35
C PHE A 802 -9.65 -34.43 -6.88
N SER A 803 -8.65 -34.02 -6.10
CA SER A 803 -8.41 -34.56 -4.76
C SER A 803 -9.05 -33.68 -3.69
N PHE A 804 -9.93 -34.26 -2.89
CA PHE A 804 -10.61 -33.59 -1.79
C PHE A 804 -9.64 -33.32 -0.64
N LEU A 805 -9.48 -32.04 -0.28
CA LEU A 805 -8.56 -31.59 0.77
C LEU A 805 -9.27 -31.40 2.12
N GLY A 806 -10.58 -31.19 2.10
CA GLY A 806 -11.40 -30.88 3.27
C GLY A 806 -12.55 -29.94 2.95
N VAL A 807 -13.33 -29.58 3.96
CA VAL A 807 -14.52 -28.73 3.84
C VAL A 807 -14.56 -27.66 4.92
N SER A 808 -14.86 -26.43 4.53
CA SER A 808 -15.26 -25.38 5.47
C SER A 808 -16.77 -25.43 5.68
N VAL A 809 -17.22 -25.68 6.91
CA VAL A 809 -18.63 -25.80 7.31
C VAL A 809 -19.08 -24.61 8.17
N LEU A 810 -20.39 -24.45 8.38
CA LEU A 810 -20.97 -23.36 9.20
C LEU A 810 -20.67 -21.96 8.65
N ILE A 811 -20.52 -21.84 7.33
CA ILE A 811 -20.32 -20.57 6.64
C ILE A 811 -21.63 -19.79 6.60
N GLY A 812 -21.55 -18.47 6.84
CA GLY A 812 -22.69 -17.56 6.79
C GLY A 812 -22.42 -16.36 7.69
N GLU A 813 -23.04 -16.32 8.86
CA GLU A 813 -22.79 -15.25 9.84
C GLU A 813 -21.38 -15.36 10.49
N THR A 814 -20.72 -16.50 10.29
CA THR A 814 -19.33 -16.77 10.67
C THR A 814 -18.46 -17.10 9.44
N ILE A 815 -17.13 -17.10 9.61
CA ILE A 815 -16.16 -17.50 8.57
C ILE A 815 -16.15 -19.02 8.29
N GLY A 816 -16.81 -19.80 9.15
CA GLY A 816 -16.83 -21.26 9.12
C GLY A 816 -15.63 -21.92 9.84
N ILE A 817 -15.71 -23.24 9.97
CA ILE A 817 -14.68 -24.12 10.55
C ILE A 817 -14.19 -25.05 9.44
N PHE A 818 -12.87 -25.14 9.26
CA PHE A 818 -12.28 -26.05 8.27
C PHE A 818 -12.05 -27.42 8.88
N LEU A 819 -12.60 -28.46 8.25
CA LEU A 819 -12.40 -29.86 8.56
C LEU A 819 -11.50 -30.48 7.47
N PRO A 820 -10.27 -30.94 7.79
CA PRO A 820 -9.39 -31.58 6.82
C PRO A 820 -9.97 -32.94 6.39
N HIS A 821 -9.59 -33.43 5.21
CA HIS A 821 -10.16 -34.68 4.65
C HIS A 821 -10.03 -35.91 5.56
N PHE A 822 -8.97 -36.00 6.37
CA PHE A 822 -8.78 -37.10 7.32
C PHE A 822 -9.59 -36.97 8.62
N ASP A 823 -10.36 -35.90 8.79
CA ASP A 823 -11.21 -35.75 9.98
C ASP A 823 -12.27 -36.86 10.01
N SER A 824 -12.36 -37.53 11.16
CA SER A 824 -13.27 -38.66 11.36
C SER A 824 -14.74 -38.36 10.98
N LYS A 825 -15.17 -37.11 11.11
CA LYS A 825 -16.53 -36.66 10.76
C LYS A 825 -16.82 -36.70 9.26
N LEU A 826 -15.78 -36.71 8.41
CA LEU A 826 -15.92 -36.69 6.96
C LEU A 826 -15.82 -38.07 6.32
N SER A 827 -15.30 -39.08 7.03
CA SER A 827 -14.94 -40.39 6.46
C SER A 827 -16.09 -41.04 5.68
N LYS A 828 -17.30 -41.08 6.26
CA LYS A 828 -18.49 -41.65 5.59
C LYS A 828 -18.91 -40.85 4.35
N ALA A 829 -18.87 -39.52 4.44
CA ALA A 829 -19.25 -38.64 3.33
C ALA A 829 -18.27 -38.76 2.15
N ILE A 830 -16.97 -38.79 2.42
CA ILE A 830 -15.91 -39.01 1.42
C ILE A 830 -16.07 -40.37 0.74
N GLN A 831 -16.24 -41.44 1.52
CA GLN A 831 -16.39 -42.80 1.00
C GLN A 831 -17.63 -42.93 0.12
N THR A 832 -18.77 -42.40 0.55
CA THR A 832 -20.04 -42.50 -0.19
C THR A 832 -20.02 -41.66 -1.47
N ALA A 833 -19.36 -40.50 -1.44
CA ALA A 833 -19.15 -39.66 -2.61
C ALA A 833 -18.06 -40.19 -3.56
N SER A 834 -17.26 -41.17 -3.11
CA SER A 834 -16.10 -41.69 -3.85
C SER A 834 -15.10 -40.58 -4.21
N PHE A 835 -14.90 -39.63 -3.31
CA PHE A 835 -13.88 -38.61 -3.49
C PHE A 835 -12.49 -39.21 -3.30
N SER A 836 -11.59 -38.94 -4.25
CA SER A 836 -10.16 -39.19 -4.03
C SER A 836 -9.64 -38.22 -2.98
N GLU A 837 -8.76 -38.70 -2.11
CA GLU A 837 -8.12 -37.91 -1.07
C GLU A 837 -6.60 -38.13 -1.09
N PRO A 838 -5.80 -37.14 -0.67
CA PRO A 838 -4.37 -37.36 -0.52
C PRO A 838 -4.05 -38.38 0.56
N VAL A 839 -2.86 -38.99 0.45
CA VAL A 839 -2.35 -39.87 1.49
C VAL A 839 -1.94 -39.10 2.74
N TYR A 840 -2.19 -39.65 3.94
CA TYR A 840 -1.86 -38.97 5.19
C TYR A 840 -1.27 -39.88 6.27
N TRP A 841 -0.53 -39.27 7.20
CA TRP A 841 0.14 -39.91 8.34
C TRP A 841 -0.06 -39.10 9.61
N LYS A 842 0.18 -39.73 10.75
CA LYS A 842 0.21 -39.10 12.06
C LYS A 842 1.57 -39.33 12.71
N PHE A 843 2.22 -38.24 13.13
CA PHE A 843 3.52 -38.28 13.79
C PHE A 843 3.44 -37.70 15.20
N SER A 844 4.38 -38.14 16.03
CA SER A 844 4.50 -37.73 17.44
C SER A 844 5.80 -36.96 17.72
N HIS A 845 6.76 -36.98 16.78
CA HIS A 845 8.07 -36.36 16.95
C HIS A 845 8.62 -35.80 15.61
N ALA A 846 9.34 -34.68 15.67
CA ALA A 846 9.91 -33.99 14.51
C ALA A 846 10.94 -34.81 13.72
N ASP A 847 11.67 -35.72 14.36
CA ASP A 847 12.63 -36.60 13.66
C ASP A 847 11.92 -37.56 12.70
N GLN A 848 10.73 -38.09 13.06
CA GLN A 848 9.96 -38.96 12.17
C GLN A 848 9.53 -38.22 10.89
N ILE A 849 9.26 -36.92 11.02
CA ILE A 849 8.96 -36.04 9.89
C ILE A 849 10.20 -35.84 9.02
N CYS A 850 11.38 -35.68 9.61
CA CYS A 850 12.64 -35.60 8.85
C CYS A 850 12.92 -36.91 8.09
N ASP A 851 12.65 -38.06 8.72
CA ASP A 851 12.89 -39.38 8.13
C ASP A 851 12.02 -39.61 6.89
N ILE A 852 10.71 -39.32 6.95
CA ILE A 852 9.83 -39.46 5.78
C ILE A 852 10.18 -38.46 4.66
N PHE A 853 10.64 -37.24 4.99
CA PHE A 853 11.15 -36.30 3.99
C PHE A 853 12.43 -36.81 3.31
N GLY A 854 13.36 -37.36 4.09
CA GLY A 854 14.58 -37.98 3.55
C GLY A 854 14.24 -39.16 2.63
N ALA A 855 13.22 -39.94 2.99
CA ALA A 855 12.75 -41.04 2.16
C ALA A 855 12.15 -40.55 0.82
N ILE A 856 11.44 -39.42 0.79
CA ILE A 856 10.98 -38.83 -0.49
C ILE A 856 12.17 -38.44 -1.36
N SER A 857 13.20 -37.80 -0.80
CA SER A 857 14.42 -37.48 -1.53
C SER A 857 15.08 -38.74 -2.12
N THR A 858 15.10 -39.86 -1.38
CA THR A 858 15.64 -41.13 -1.88
C THR A 858 14.79 -41.77 -2.99
N VAL A 859 13.48 -41.53 -3.02
CA VAL A 859 12.61 -41.90 -4.15
C VAL A 859 12.95 -41.03 -5.37
N ILE A 860 13.15 -39.73 -5.18
CA ILE A 860 13.48 -38.80 -6.27
C ILE A 860 14.85 -39.11 -6.88
N SER A 861 15.81 -39.61 -6.09
CA SER A 861 17.11 -40.10 -6.59
C SER A 861 17.07 -41.52 -7.14
N SER A 862 15.93 -42.20 -7.13
CA SER A 862 15.76 -43.63 -7.49
C SER A 862 16.62 -44.59 -6.66
N ASP A 863 16.97 -44.22 -5.42
CA ASP A 863 17.65 -45.10 -4.48
C ASP A 863 16.68 -46.13 -3.86
N ILE A 864 15.40 -45.76 -3.73
CA ILE A 864 14.30 -46.66 -3.40
C ILE A 864 13.13 -46.43 -4.36
N THR A 865 12.31 -47.46 -4.54
CA THR A 865 11.08 -47.40 -5.32
C THR A 865 9.93 -46.76 -4.53
N ILE A 866 8.90 -46.30 -5.23
CA ILE A 866 7.66 -45.80 -4.60
C ILE A 866 6.98 -46.90 -3.77
N ASP A 867 7.05 -48.16 -4.21
CA ASP A 867 6.50 -49.29 -3.46
C ASP A 867 7.23 -49.53 -2.14
N GLU A 868 8.57 -49.50 -2.17
CA GLU A 868 9.37 -49.59 -0.94
C GLU A 868 9.11 -48.41 0.00
N PHE A 869 8.83 -47.22 -0.55
CA PHE A 869 8.41 -46.08 0.28
C PHE A 869 7.09 -46.37 1.00
N TRP A 870 6.08 -46.88 0.29
CA TRP A 870 4.79 -47.22 0.91
C TRP A 870 4.89 -48.36 1.93
N ASP A 871 5.78 -49.33 1.71
CA ASP A 871 6.02 -50.42 2.66
C ASP A 871 6.67 -49.90 3.96
N ASN A 872 7.59 -48.94 3.84
CA ASN A 872 8.25 -48.33 4.99
C ASN A 872 7.38 -47.30 5.73
N TYR A 873 6.51 -46.60 4.99
CA TYR A 873 5.66 -45.53 5.51
C TYR A 873 4.19 -45.72 5.09
N PRO A 874 3.50 -46.76 5.57
CA PRO A 874 2.11 -47.00 5.20
C PRO A 874 1.20 -45.85 5.67
N PRO A 875 0.40 -45.24 4.78
CA PRO A 875 -0.50 -44.17 5.15
C PRO A 875 -1.71 -44.68 5.96
N LEU A 876 -2.38 -43.76 6.66
CA LEU A 876 -3.55 -44.03 7.51
C LEU A 876 -4.89 -43.95 6.75
N ASN A 877 -4.85 -43.86 5.41
CA ASN A 877 -6.07 -43.84 4.60
C ASN A 877 -6.84 -45.15 4.74
N ASN A 878 -8.10 -45.05 5.16
CA ASN A 878 -8.97 -46.20 5.35
C ASN A 878 -9.85 -46.51 4.12
N ILE A 879 -9.91 -45.59 3.15
CA ILE A 879 -10.87 -45.63 2.04
C ILE A 879 -10.21 -46.14 0.76
N ASN A 880 -8.97 -45.73 0.49
CA ASN A 880 -8.29 -45.98 -0.78
C ASN A 880 -7.45 -47.26 -0.72
N THR A 881 -7.52 -48.04 -1.79
CA THR A 881 -6.60 -49.16 -2.02
C THR A 881 -5.20 -48.67 -2.37
N ARG A 882 -4.17 -49.52 -2.20
CA ARG A 882 -2.77 -49.17 -2.53
C ARG A 882 -2.61 -48.66 -3.97
N ASP A 883 -3.36 -49.23 -4.91
CA ASP A 883 -3.34 -48.85 -6.33
C ASP A 883 -3.89 -47.43 -6.58
N GLU A 884 -4.61 -46.85 -5.62
CA GLU A 884 -5.16 -45.50 -5.68
C GLU A 884 -4.28 -44.47 -4.96
N TRP A 885 -3.24 -44.91 -4.24
CA TRP A 885 -2.31 -44.02 -3.58
C TRP A 885 -1.40 -43.36 -4.59
N ILE A 886 -1.26 -42.04 -4.48
CA ILE A 886 -0.44 -41.27 -5.40
C ILE A 886 0.71 -40.63 -4.64
N PHE A 887 1.92 -40.82 -5.18
CA PHE A 887 3.13 -40.25 -4.62
C PHE A 887 3.25 -38.77 -4.98
N ASP A 888 3.51 -37.94 -3.98
CA ASP A 888 3.61 -36.49 -4.12
C ASP A 888 5.05 -36.00 -3.94
N TYR A 889 5.57 -35.37 -4.99
CA TYR A 889 6.98 -34.94 -5.05
C TYR A 889 7.20 -33.53 -4.47
N GLU A 890 6.14 -32.74 -4.26
CA GLU A 890 6.28 -31.39 -3.70
C GLU A 890 6.56 -31.41 -2.20
N GLY A 891 5.96 -32.32 -1.42
CA GLY A 891 6.14 -32.41 0.03
C GLY A 891 4.84 -32.68 0.78
N PHE A 892 4.65 -31.99 1.91
CA PHE A 892 3.49 -32.19 2.79
C PHE A 892 2.80 -30.89 3.19
N VAL A 893 1.49 -30.97 3.37
CA VAL A 893 0.75 -30.06 4.22
C VAL A 893 0.75 -30.67 5.63
N SER A 894 0.94 -29.83 6.64
CA SER A 894 0.85 -30.23 8.04
C SER A 894 -0.36 -29.62 8.72
N TYR A 895 -0.95 -30.41 9.61
CA TYR A 895 -2.00 -29.99 10.52
C TYR A 895 -1.61 -30.29 11.95
N THR A 896 -1.62 -29.28 12.80
CA THR A 896 -1.43 -29.43 14.25
C THR A 896 -2.77 -29.25 14.94
N VAL A 897 -3.13 -30.14 15.86
CA VAL A 897 -4.39 -30.06 16.60
C VAL A 897 -4.25 -28.97 17.68
N LEU A 898 -5.19 -28.03 17.70
CA LEU A 898 -5.27 -26.96 18.68
C LEU A 898 -6.10 -27.39 19.90
N GLU A 899 -6.00 -26.65 21.01
CA GLU A 899 -6.70 -26.95 22.26
C GLU A 899 -8.23 -26.96 22.10
N ASP A 900 -8.77 -26.18 21.16
CA ASP A 900 -10.21 -26.12 20.83
C ASP A 900 -10.68 -27.24 19.88
N GLY A 901 -9.77 -28.15 19.51
CA GLY A 901 -10.03 -29.25 18.57
C GLY A 901 -10.02 -28.82 17.10
N THR A 902 -9.69 -27.56 16.78
CA THR A 902 -9.46 -27.13 15.40
C THR A 902 -8.02 -27.44 14.95
N TYR A 903 -7.72 -27.16 13.68
CA TYR A 903 -6.41 -27.50 13.09
C TYR A 903 -5.66 -26.25 12.63
N ASP A 904 -4.39 -26.17 12.98
CA ASP A 904 -3.45 -25.20 12.43
C ASP A 904 -2.78 -25.74 11.17
N TYR A 905 -2.85 -24.98 10.07
CA TYR A 905 -2.38 -25.39 8.74
C TYR A 905 -1.02 -24.76 8.38
N ALA A 906 -0.05 -25.60 8.02
CA ALA A 906 1.27 -25.21 7.52
C ALA A 906 1.71 -26.05 6.31
N LYS A 907 2.77 -25.61 5.62
CA LYS A 907 3.30 -26.27 4.42
C LYS A 907 4.78 -26.60 4.60
N MET A 908 5.18 -27.79 4.17
CA MET A 908 6.57 -28.23 4.09
C MET A 908 6.83 -28.76 2.68
N LYS A 909 7.89 -28.31 2.04
CA LYS A 909 8.21 -28.70 0.67
C LYS A 909 9.48 -29.54 0.65
N THR A 910 9.68 -30.40 -0.34
CA THR A 910 10.91 -31.16 -0.49
C THR A 910 12.08 -30.24 -0.87
N ILE A 911 13.28 -30.72 -0.60
CA ILE A 911 14.53 -30.03 -0.96
C ILE A 911 14.59 -29.79 -2.48
N GLU A 912 14.21 -30.81 -3.25
CA GLU A 912 14.18 -30.82 -4.70
C GLU A 912 13.15 -29.82 -5.25
N TYR A 913 11.98 -29.69 -4.61
CA TYR A 913 11.01 -28.65 -4.96
C TYR A 913 11.57 -27.24 -4.74
N TYR A 914 12.26 -26.98 -3.62
CA TYR A 914 12.88 -25.66 -3.40
C TYR A 914 13.89 -25.28 -4.49
N PHE A 915 14.61 -26.25 -5.05
CA PHE A 915 15.55 -25.99 -6.13
C PHE A 915 14.90 -25.85 -7.50
N SER A 916 13.74 -26.49 -7.72
CA SER A 916 13.09 -26.61 -9.04
C SER A 916 11.89 -25.69 -9.26
N HIS A 917 11.21 -25.19 -8.22
CA HIS A 917 9.98 -24.39 -8.41
C HIS A 917 10.23 -22.94 -8.84
N LYS A 918 11.43 -22.40 -8.57
CA LYS A 918 11.86 -21.08 -9.01
C LYS A 918 13.29 -21.15 -9.50
N PHE A 919 13.52 -20.57 -10.68
CA PHE A 919 14.84 -20.54 -11.26
C PHE A 919 15.78 -19.60 -10.50
N HIS A 920 16.86 -20.17 -9.99
CA HIS A 920 17.96 -19.44 -9.40
C HIS A 920 19.28 -20.02 -9.91
N ILE A 921 20.22 -19.15 -10.29
CA ILE A 921 21.53 -19.57 -10.83
C ILE A 921 22.25 -20.51 -9.86
N LYS A 922 22.19 -20.23 -8.56
CA LYS A 922 22.78 -21.09 -7.51
C LYS A 922 22.20 -22.52 -7.45
N ASN A 923 21.02 -22.76 -8.01
CA ASN A 923 20.35 -24.07 -7.96
C ASN A 923 20.73 -24.98 -9.14
N ILE A 924 21.34 -24.45 -10.21
CA ILE A 924 21.67 -25.22 -11.42
C ILE A 924 22.45 -26.50 -11.13
N PRO A 925 23.51 -26.50 -10.28
CA PRO A 925 24.26 -27.73 -10.04
C PRO A 925 23.36 -28.83 -9.47
N LYS A 926 22.43 -28.47 -8.59
CA LYS A 926 21.47 -29.42 -8.02
C LYS A 926 20.46 -29.90 -9.07
N LEU A 927 19.96 -29.00 -9.93
CA LEU A 927 19.04 -29.36 -11.02
C LEU A 927 19.66 -30.28 -12.08
N LEU A 928 20.93 -30.05 -12.44
CA LEU A 928 21.67 -30.90 -13.38
C LEU A 928 22.00 -32.28 -12.83
N ASN A 929 22.06 -32.41 -11.50
CA ASN A 929 22.34 -33.68 -10.82
C ASN A 929 21.07 -34.52 -10.59
N LEU A 930 19.88 -33.98 -10.88
CA LEU A 930 18.65 -34.77 -10.84
C LEU A 930 18.69 -35.82 -11.95
N ILE A 931 18.34 -37.06 -11.60
CA ILE A 931 18.26 -38.18 -12.54
C ILE A 931 17.16 -37.95 -13.60
N PRO A 932 17.23 -38.60 -14.78
CA PRO A 932 16.26 -38.41 -15.86
C PRO A 932 14.79 -38.60 -15.44
N GLU A 933 14.51 -39.58 -14.60
CA GLU A 933 13.16 -39.86 -14.09
C GLU A 933 12.61 -38.69 -13.26
N ALA A 934 13.46 -38.08 -12.41
CA ALA A 934 13.12 -36.89 -11.64
C ALA A 934 12.94 -35.66 -12.54
N GLN A 935 13.69 -35.56 -13.64
CA GLN A 935 13.54 -34.45 -14.59
C GLN A 935 12.16 -34.46 -15.27
N GLU A 936 11.57 -35.63 -15.54
CA GLU A 936 10.20 -35.72 -16.04
C GLU A 936 9.15 -35.23 -15.01
N ARG A 937 9.48 -35.31 -13.72
CA ARG A 937 8.65 -34.79 -12.62
C ARG A 937 8.86 -33.31 -12.36
N PHE A 938 10.08 -32.79 -12.56
CA PHE A 938 10.45 -31.40 -12.35
C PHE A 938 10.82 -30.73 -13.68
N PRO A 939 9.87 -30.11 -14.39
CA PRO A 939 10.08 -29.60 -15.75
C PRO A 939 11.18 -28.54 -15.86
N LEU A 940 11.45 -27.78 -14.80
CA LEU A 940 12.59 -26.87 -14.77
C LEU A 940 13.92 -27.63 -14.84
N ALA A 941 14.05 -28.75 -14.12
CA ALA A 941 15.25 -29.58 -14.17
C ALA A 941 15.47 -30.15 -15.57
N LYS A 942 14.39 -30.64 -16.20
CA LYS A 942 14.42 -31.07 -17.61
C LYS A 942 14.85 -29.96 -18.55
N ALA A 943 14.24 -28.78 -18.45
CA ALA A 943 14.58 -27.64 -19.30
C ALA A 943 16.05 -27.20 -19.10
N VAL A 944 16.54 -27.18 -17.85
CA VAL A 944 17.94 -26.88 -17.54
C VAL A 944 18.87 -27.95 -18.15
N ASN A 945 18.55 -29.23 -18.00
CA ASN A 945 19.37 -30.31 -18.54
C ASN A 945 19.37 -30.32 -20.09
N GLU A 946 18.20 -30.16 -20.72
CA GLU A 946 18.07 -30.03 -22.17
C GLU A 946 18.83 -28.81 -22.71
N PHE A 947 18.80 -27.69 -21.99
CA PHE A 947 19.57 -26.51 -22.34
C PHE A 947 21.08 -26.78 -22.34
N PHE A 948 21.59 -27.42 -21.29
CA PHE A 948 23.03 -27.70 -21.15
C PHE A 948 23.52 -28.88 -21.99
N THR A 949 22.63 -29.77 -22.40
CA THR A 949 22.94 -30.88 -23.31
C THR A 949 23.42 -30.34 -24.65
N ASP A 950 24.65 -30.71 -25.05
CA ASP A 950 25.32 -30.26 -26.28
C ASP A 950 25.37 -28.72 -26.44
N LEU A 951 25.45 -27.98 -25.32
CA LEU A 951 25.43 -26.50 -25.34
C LEU A 951 26.55 -25.91 -26.20
N ASP A 952 27.74 -26.52 -26.20
CA ASP A 952 28.86 -26.12 -27.06
C ASP A 952 28.51 -26.21 -28.55
N LYS A 953 27.93 -27.33 -29.00
CA LYS A 953 27.50 -27.53 -30.39
C LYS A 953 26.35 -26.58 -30.75
N LYS A 954 25.37 -26.41 -29.86
CA LYS A 954 24.23 -25.49 -30.05
C LYS A 954 24.73 -24.06 -30.20
N MET A 955 25.60 -23.58 -29.32
CA MET A 955 26.17 -22.24 -29.37
C MET A 955 27.08 -22.05 -30.59
N ILE A 956 27.87 -23.05 -30.98
CA ILE A 956 28.64 -23.02 -32.23
C ILE A 956 27.68 -22.86 -33.42
N THR A 957 26.55 -23.56 -33.42
CA THR A 957 25.55 -23.46 -34.50
C THR A 957 24.92 -22.07 -34.54
N ILE A 958 24.51 -21.54 -33.39
CA ILE A 958 23.97 -20.18 -33.26
C ILE A 958 24.96 -19.14 -33.78
N VAL A 959 26.21 -19.15 -33.29
CA VAL A 959 27.22 -18.18 -33.68
C VAL A 959 27.56 -18.29 -35.17
N ASN A 960 27.58 -19.51 -35.72
CA ASN A 960 27.74 -19.72 -37.16
C ASN A 960 26.57 -19.14 -37.95
N ASN A 961 25.33 -19.42 -37.56
CA ASN A 961 24.15 -18.97 -38.28
C ASN A 961 24.02 -17.44 -38.22
N LEU A 962 24.30 -16.84 -37.05
CA LEU A 962 24.37 -15.39 -36.90
C LEU A 962 25.47 -14.80 -37.79
N PHE A 963 26.66 -15.42 -37.84
CA PHE A 963 27.75 -14.93 -38.68
C PHE A 963 27.45 -15.08 -40.19
N LEU A 964 26.90 -16.21 -40.61
CA LEU A 964 26.47 -16.45 -41.99
C LEU A 964 25.38 -15.47 -42.40
N HIS A 965 24.43 -15.18 -41.51
CA HIS A 965 23.41 -14.17 -41.75
C HIS A 965 24.06 -12.80 -42.03
N ILE A 966 24.95 -12.30 -41.16
CA ILE A 966 25.68 -11.03 -41.36
C ILE A 966 26.41 -11.03 -42.70
N LYS A 967 27.03 -12.15 -43.09
CA LYS A 967 27.75 -12.27 -44.35
C LYS A 967 26.81 -12.20 -45.56
N ASN A 968 25.63 -12.80 -45.46
CA ASN A 968 24.64 -12.83 -46.54
C ASN A 968 23.99 -11.46 -46.75
N ILE A 969 23.79 -10.69 -45.67
CA ILE A 969 23.22 -9.33 -45.74
C ILE A 969 24.30 -8.24 -45.71
N GLU A 970 25.57 -8.59 -45.94
CA GLU A 970 26.71 -7.66 -45.81
C GLU A 970 26.54 -6.43 -46.73
N ASP A 971 25.96 -6.61 -47.92
CA ASP A 971 25.72 -5.52 -48.86
C ASP A 971 24.54 -4.64 -48.48
N GLU A 972 23.47 -5.23 -47.92
CA GLU A 972 22.31 -4.49 -47.40
C GLU A 972 22.71 -3.62 -46.20
N LEU A 973 23.45 -4.21 -45.24
CA LEU A 973 23.93 -3.51 -44.04
C LEU A 973 24.93 -2.39 -44.35
N LYS A 974 25.63 -2.44 -45.48
CA LYS A 974 26.52 -1.33 -45.90
C LYS A 974 25.74 -0.08 -46.25
N VAL A 975 24.52 -0.21 -46.79
CA VAL A 975 23.66 0.92 -47.18
C VAL A 975 23.22 1.71 -45.95
N GLU A 976 23.12 1.05 -44.79
CA GLU A 976 22.75 1.66 -43.51
C GLU A 976 23.89 2.40 -42.82
N LEU A 977 25.14 2.23 -43.26
CA LEU A 977 26.29 2.90 -42.65
C LEU A 977 26.35 4.38 -43.04
N ASN A 978 26.57 5.26 -42.05
CA ASN A 978 26.87 6.65 -42.36
C ASN A 978 28.23 6.81 -43.07
N GLU A 979 28.47 7.95 -43.73
CA GLU A 979 29.68 8.16 -44.53
C GLU A 979 31.00 7.89 -43.78
N LYS A 980 31.06 8.23 -42.49
CA LYS A 980 32.27 8.01 -41.66
C LYS A 980 32.50 6.52 -41.42
N GLN A 981 31.44 5.79 -41.11
CA GLN A 981 31.48 4.34 -40.90
C GLN A 981 31.78 3.61 -42.21
N LEU A 982 31.17 4.02 -43.32
CA LEU A 982 31.42 3.46 -44.65
C LEU A 982 32.87 3.67 -45.09
N LYS A 983 33.44 4.87 -44.90
CA LYS A 983 34.88 5.13 -45.14
C LYS A 983 35.78 4.23 -44.29
N SER A 984 35.46 4.08 -42.99
CA SER A 984 36.19 3.19 -42.09
C SER A 984 36.09 1.73 -42.53
N TYR A 985 34.89 1.29 -42.91
CA TYR A 985 34.61 -0.05 -43.41
C TYR A 985 35.44 -0.33 -44.68
N MET A 986 35.39 0.55 -45.68
CA MET A 986 36.12 0.39 -46.96
C MET A 986 37.64 0.37 -46.75
N LYS A 987 38.16 1.23 -45.87
CA LYS A 987 39.58 1.23 -45.49
C LYS A 987 40.01 -0.08 -44.84
N ASN A 988 39.20 -0.62 -43.93
CA ASN A 988 39.54 -1.88 -43.28
C ASN A 988 39.38 -3.08 -44.22
N LYS A 989 38.42 -3.04 -45.15
CA LYS A 989 38.22 -4.07 -46.17
C LYS A 989 39.41 -4.14 -47.13
N SER A 990 39.94 -3.01 -47.59
CA SER A 990 41.14 -2.98 -48.46
C SER A 990 42.43 -3.41 -47.75
N CYS A 991 42.50 -3.30 -46.42
CA CYS A 991 43.60 -3.81 -45.61
C CYS A 991 43.42 -5.29 -45.16
N ASN A 992 42.46 -6.03 -45.72
CA ASN A 992 42.11 -7.41 -45.31
C ASN A 992 41.77 -7.56 -43.82
N LYS A 993 41.29 -6.48 -43.17
CA LYS A 993 40.87 -6.48 -41.75
C LYS A 993 39.38 -6.82 -41.61
N HIS A 994 38.97 -7.97 -42.15
CA HIS A 994 37.57 -8.40 -42.19
C HIS A 994 36.87 -8.36 -40.82
N GLY A 995 37.57 -8.66 -39.72
CA GLY A 995 36.99 -8.58 -38.38
C GLY A 995 36.53 -7.19 -37.96
N VAL A 996 37.25 -6.13 -38.38
CA VAL A 996 36.83 -4.75 -38.09
C VAL A 996 35.59 -4.40 -38.92
N CYS A 997 35.53 -4.88 -40.16
CA CYS A 997 34.37 -4.71 -41.05
C CYS A 997 33.09 -5.31 -40.45
N TYR A 998 33.15 -6.56 -39.97
CA TYR A 998 31.99 -7.20 -39.32
C TYR A 998 31.58 -6.52 -38.01
N ARG A 999 32.54 -6.01 -37.24
CA ARG A 999 32.25 -5.22 -36.03
C ARG A 999 31.48 -3.94 -36.33
N ILE A 1000 31.85 -3.24 -37.41
CA ILE A 1000 31.17 -2.02 -37.86
C ILE A 1000 29.73 -2.33 -38.30
N LEU A 1001 29.51 -3.41 -39.06
CA LEU A 1001 28.17 -3.79 -39.53
C LEU A 1001 27.25 -4.15 -38.36
N LEU A 1002 27.67 -5.06 -37.47
CA LEU A 1002 26.91 -5.48 -36.29
C LEU A 1002 26.50 -4.34 -35.35
N ALA A 1003 27.37 -3.32 -35.21
CA ALA A 1003 27.10 -2.18 -34.35
C ALA A 1003 25.95 -1.29 -34.88
N ASN A 1004 25.61 -1.39 -36.17
CA ASN A 1004 24.67 -0.48 -36.83
C ASN A 1004 23.42 -1.16 -37.42
N THR A 1005 23.26 -2.49 -37.31
CA THR A 1005 22.08 -3.19 -37.80
C THR A 1005 20.84 -2.95 -36.91
N ASP A 1006 19.85 -2.27 -37.47
CA ASP A 1006 18.47 -2.17 -36.96
C ASP A 1006 17.62 -3.28 -37.60
N GLY A 1007 16.96 -4.13 -36.81
CA GLY A 1007 16.29 -5.37 -37.30
C GLY A 1007 17.03 -6.68 -36.99
N TRP A 1008 18.20 -6.61 -36.34
CA TRP A 1008 18.92 -7.76 -35.78
C TRP A 1008 18.07 -8.62 -34.81
N LYS A 1009 17.05 -8.00 -34.22
CA LYS A 1009 16.18 -8.55 -33.18
C LYS A 1009 15.43 -9.81 -33.63
N ASP A 1010 14.70 -9.72 -34.73
CA ASP A 1010 13.81 -10.80 -35.18
C ASP A 1010 14.62 -12.00 -35.71
N LYS A 1011 15.74 -11.71 -36.37
CA LYS A 1011 16.63 -12.76 -36.90
C LYS A 1011 17.40 -13.50 -35.81
N VAL A 1012 17.80 -12.79 -34.75
CA VAL A 1012 18.35 -13.44 -33.55
C VAL A 1012 17.31 -14.37 -32.94
N TYR A 1013 16.06 -13.92 -32.81
CA TYR A 1013 14.99 -14.77 -32.29
C TYR A 1013 14.78 -16.02 -33.15
N ASP A 1014 14.66 -15.88 -34.47
CA ASP A 1014 14.50 -17.02 -35.40
C ASP A 1014 15.62 -18.06 -35.24
N ILE A 1015 16.87 -17.60 -35.14
CA ILE A 1015 18.04 -18.49 -35.01
C ILE A 1015 18.08 -19.17 -33.65
N TYR A 1016 17.77 -18.46 -32.57
CA TYR A 1016 17.73 -19.04 -31.23
C TYR A 1016 16.54 -19.98 -31.06
N SER A 1017 15.34 -19.62 -31.53
CA SER A 1017 14.12 -20.45 -31.41
C SER A 1017 14.19 -21.73 -32.24
N ALA A 1018 14.93 -21.72 -33.36
CA ALA A 1018 15.22 -22.93 -34.13
C ALA A 1018 16.09 -23.96 -33.38
N ILE A 1019 16.84 -23.52 -32.36
CA ILE A 1019 17.77 -24.36 -31.59
C ILE A 1019 17.23 -24.62 -30.18
N PHE A 1020 16.54 -23.64 -29.60
CA PHE A 1020 15.88 -23.68 -28.31
C PHE A 1020 14.38 -23.48 -28.54
N THR A 1021 13.68 -24.59 -28.77
CA THR A 1021 12.25 -24.60 -29.12
C THR A 1021 11.33 -24.06 -28.02
N SER A 1022 11.84 -23.92 -26.79
CA SER A 1022 11.14 -23.39 -25.63
C SER A 1022 11.26 -21.86 -25.45
N LEU A 1023 11.93 -21.15 -26.36
CA LEU A 1023 12.20 -19.71 -26.23
C LEU A 1023 10.93 -18.86 -26.44
N ASN A 1024 10.68 -17.86 -25.58
CA ASN A 1024 9.51 -16.97 -25.68
C ASN A 1024 9.83 -15.63 -26.37
N GLU A 1025 8.98 -15.20 -27.30
CA GLU A 1025 9.08 -13.97 -28.09
C GLU A 1025 9.10 -12.67 -27.25
N ASN A 1026 8.59 -12.68 -26.02
CA ASN A 1026 8.56 -11.49 -25.17
C ASN A 1026 9.94 -11.06 -24.64
N LYS A 1027 11.01 -11.84 -24.85
CA LYS A 1027 12.34 -11.59 -24.26
C LYS A 1027 13.42 -11.20 -25.26
N ILE A 1028 13.04 -10.89 -26.50
CA ILE A 1028 13.98 -10.69 -27.60
C ILE A 1028 14.94 -9.50 -27.39
N CYS A 1029 14.51 -8.41 -26.71
CA CYS A 1029 15.37 -7.23 -26.49
C CYS A 1029 16.64 -7.55 -25.70
N SER A 1030 16.54 -8.49 -24.75
CA SER A 1030 17.69 -8.94 -23.97
C SER A 1030 18.60 -9.84 -24.82
N ILE A 1031 18.04 -10.72 -25.67
CA ILE A 1031 18.80 -11.69 -26.49
C ILE A 1031 19.68 -10.97 -27.50
N GLN A 1032 19.18 -9.87 -28.05
CA GLN A 1032 19.90 -9.01 -29.00
C GLN A 1032 21.22 -8.48 -28.44
N SER A 1033 21.21 -7.87 -27.26
CA SER A 1033 22.38 -7.19 -26.69
C SER A 1033 23.51 -8.18 -26.44
N SER A 1034 23.20 -9.30 -25.79
CA SER A 1034 24.23 -10.30 -25.44
C SER A 1034 24.68 -11.12 -26.64
N SER A 1035 23.85 -11.30 -27.68
CA SER A 1035 24.29 -11.94 -28.94
C SER A 1035 25.33 -11.10 -29.68
N LYS A 1036 25.19 -9.76 -29.70
CA LYS A 1036 26.22 -8.87 -30.29
C LYS A 1036 27.52 -8.94 -29.49
N GLU A 1037 27.43 -8.89 -28.16
CA GLU A 1037 28.60 -9.02 -27.27
C GLU A 1037 29.31 -10.36 -27.46
N LEU A 1038 28.55 -11.47 -27.54
CA LEU A 1038 29.10 -12.79 -27.80
C LEU A 1038 29.88 -12.83 -29.11
N ILE A 1039 29.30 -12.34 -30.22
CA ILE A 1039 29.97 -12.33 -31.53
C ILE A 1039 31.24 -11.46 -31.50
N PHE A 1040 31.21 -10.32 -30.84
CA PHE A 1040 32.40 -9.47 -30.66
C PHE A 1040 33.49 -10.12 -29.83
N TYR A 1041 33.12 -10.98 -28.89
CA TYR A 1041 34.05 -11.68 -28.02
C TYR A 1041 34.68 -12.90 -28.71
N VAL A 1042 33.87 -13.75 -29.34
CA VAL A 1042 34.35 -15.00 -29.95
C VAL A 1042 34.97 -14.80 -31.32
N GLU A 1043 34.58 -13.73 -32.03
CA GLU A 1043 35.11 -13.36 -33.34
C GLU A 1043 35.04 -14.50 -34.37
N PRO A 1044 33.82 -14.88 -34.83
CA PRO A 1044 33.61 -16.06 -35.68
C PRO A 1044 34.35 -16.05 -37.02
N TRP A 1045 34.91 -14.90 -37.40
CA TRP A 1045 35.81 -14.74 -38.55
C TRP A 1045 37.26 -15.21 -38.30
N LYS A 1046 37.64 -15.64 -37.09
CA LYS A 1046 38.98 -16.17 -36.75
C LYS A 1046 39.01 -17.69 -36.70
N LYS A 1047 40.04 -18.36 -37.22
CA LYS A 1047 40.10 -19.85 -37.30
C LYS A 1047 39.85 -20.61 -35.99
N GLN A 1048 40.17 -20.03 -34.83
CA GLN A 1048 40.11 -20.68 -33.50
C GLN A 1048 38.86 -20.32 -32.67
N TRP A 1049 37.87 -19.61 -33.25
CA TRP A 1049 36.72 -19.11 -32.49
C TRP A 1049 35.90 -20.23 -31.82
N LYS A 1050 35.82 -21.42 -32.42
CA LYS A 1050 35.10 -22.58 -31.87
C LYS A 1050 35.77 -23.11 -30.60
N ASP A 1051 37.10 -23.17 -30.58
CA ASP A 1051 37.88 -23.60 -29.42
C ASP A 1051 37.72 -22.59 -28.27
N LEU A 1052 37.74 -21.29 -28.61
CA LEU A 1052 37.50 -20.21 -27.66
C LEU A 1052 36.08 -20.28 -27.07
N LEU A 1053 35.06 -20.45 -27.90
CA LEU A 1053 33.67 -20.58 -27.45
C LEU A 1053 33.47 -21.82 -26.56
N SER A 1054 34.01 -22.96 -26.97
CA SER A 1054 33.94 -24.20 -26.19
C SER A 1054 34.64 -24.05 -24.84
N LYS A 1055 35.78 -23.34 -24.80
CA LYS A 1055 36.48 -23.00 -23.56
C LYS A 1055 35.62 -22.11 -22.66
N ILE A 1056 35.02 -21.04 -23.18
CA ILE A 1056 34.14 -20.14 -22.40
C ILE A 1056 32.98 -20.93 -21.77
N ILE A 1057 32.33 -21.81 -22.54
CA ILE A 1057 31.21 -22.61 -22.06
C ILE A 1057 31.67 -23.58 -20.98
N LYS A 1058 32.81 -24.26 -21.18
CA LYS A 1058 33.37 -25.19 -20.19
C LYS A 1058 33.78 -24.48 -18.90
N ASP A 1059 34.43 -23.32 -19.01
CA ASP A 1059 34.85 -22.52 -17.86
C ASP A 1059 33.62 -22.01 -17.09
N GLY A 1060 32.60 -21.49 -17.78
CA GLY A 1060 31.34 -21.06 -17.17
C GLY A 1060 30.58 -22.20 -16.50
N LEU A 1061 30.53 -23.39 -17.11
CA LEU A 1061 29.96 -24.60 -16.50
C LEU A 1061 30.72 -25.02 -15.23
N ASN A 1062 32.03 -24.92 -15.23
CA ASN A 1062 32.85 -25.21 -14.05
C ASN A 1062 32.64 -24.19 -12.93
N GLU A 1063 32.50 -22.90 -13.27
CA GLU A 1063 32.18 -21.83 -12.31
C GLU A 1063 30.79 -22.04 -11.68
N LEU A 1064 29.79 -22.44 -12.47
CA LEU A 1064 28.47 -22.79 -11.96
C LEU A 1064 28.55 -23.96 -10.96
N LYS A 1065 29.35 -24.99 -11.26
CA LYS A 1065 29.54 -26.14 -10.37
C LYS A 1065 30.25 -25.78 -9.06
N THR A 1066 31.14 -24.79 -9.06
CA THR A 1066 31.92 -24.40 -7.87
C THR A 1066 31.32 -23.24 -7.08
N SER A 1067 30.20 -22.66 -7.53
CA SER A 1067 29.54 -21.50 -6.91
C SER A 1067 30.43 -20.25 -6.77
N GLN A 1068 31.55 -20.16 -7.49
CA GLN A 1068 32.45 -19.00 -7.49
C GLN A 1068 32.25 -18.18 -8.75
N ILE A 1069 31.44 -17.12 -8.67
CA ILE A 1069 31.15 -16.24 -9.81
C ILE A 1069 32.29 -15.22 -9.98
N ASN A 1070 33.16 -15.42 -10.97
CA ASN A 1070 34.20 -14.46 -11.35
C ASN A 1070 33.73 -13.50 -12.46
N LYS A 1071 34.47 -12.40 -12.66
CA LYS A 1071 34.16 -11.31 -13.61
C LYS A 1071 34.15 -11.75 -15.10
N GLN A 1072 34.78 -12.89 -15.43
CA GLN A 1072 34.72 -13.50 -16.77
C GLN A 1072 33.36 -14.16 -17.06
N SER A 1073 32.52 -14.37 -16.04
CA SER A 1073 31.19 -14.99 -16.16
C SER A 1073 30.10 -14.09 -16.75
N LYS A 1074 30.34 -12.80 -17.00
CA LYS A 1074 29.26 -11.87 -17.41
C LYS A 1074 28.58 -12.29 -18.72
N ILE A 1075 29.35 -12.60 -19.77
CA ILE A 1075 28.82 -13.01 -21.08
C ILE A 1075 28.11 -14.37 -20.98
N PHE A 1076 28.71 -15.31 -20.24
CA PHE A 1076 28.12 -16.62 -20.00
C PHE A 1076 26.81 -16.49 -19.20
N ASN A 1077 26.78 -15.70 -18.13
CA ASN A 1077 25.60 -15.43 -17.31
C ASN A 1077 24.49 -14.72 -18.08
N GLU A 1078 24.85 -13.79 -18.97
CA GLU A 1078 23.87 -13.13 -19.84
C GLU A 1078 23.28 -14.11 -20.86
N LEU A 1079 24.11 -14.88 -21.57
CA LEU A 1079 23.63 -15.95 -22.47
C LEU A 1079 22.78 -17.00 -21.73
N PHE A 1080 23.18 -17.32 -20.52
CA PHE A 1080 22.51 -18.28 -19.67
C PHE A 1080 21.16 -17.77 -19.15
N ALA A 1081 21.10 -16.52 -18.71
CA ALA A 1081 19.87 -15.85 -18.30
C ALA A 1081 18.89 -15.67 -19.47
N LEU A 1082 19.38 -15.63 -20.71
CA LEU A 1082 18.58 -15.40 -21.91
C LEU A 1082 17.82 -16.61 -22.45
N VAL A 1083 18.34 -17.82 -22.24
CA VAL A 1083 17.74 -19.02 -22.82
C VAL A 1083 16.82 -19.75 -21.84
N ILE A 1084 17.01 -19.58 -20.53
CA ILE A 1084 16.17 -20.21 -19.51
C ILE A 1084 14.97 -19.35 -19.09
N CYS A 1085 15.11 -18.04 -19.23
CA CYS A 1085 13.99 -17.11 -19.11
C CYS A 1085 13.04 -17.29 -20.30
#